data_AF-A0A8H5SQP1-F1
#
_entry.id   AF-A0A8H5SQP1-F1
#
_cell.length_a   1.000
_cell.length_b   1.000
_cell.length_c   1.000
_cell.angle_alpha   90.00
_cell.angle_beta   90.00
_cell.angle_gamma   90.00
#
_symmetry.space_group_name_H-M   'P 1'
#
loop_
_entity.id
_entity.type
_entity.pdbx_description
1 polymer ?
#
loop_
_entity_poly.entity_id
_entity_poly.type
_entity_poly.pdbx_seq_one_letter_code
_entity_poly.pdbx_strand_id
1 'polypeptide(L)'
;MSGKFENGTPKDLKTENYLVPAAKSLLDRAFKSHHRHYGLRSTSCQVYDTAWVAMVPKTTDSVKRWLFPQCFHYLLKTQAADGSWGHLPTTQTAGILDTTSAVLALVSHVREPLQILDVSPDELSLRIDQGVASIKRQLAVWNDVEETNHIGVEVIVPALLSMLEKELGVSLFEFPCKHVLDRMHEEKVSHFDLEKVYDKPSSVLHSLEAPLGKLDFDFLFHHLHRGSMMASPSSTATYLIGASKWDDEAEDYLRHIMKNGAGHGDGSISGTFPTTHFECSWGGFTLKQSDCDGLRGLSTMLFDALKDENGRTTGTNNDIAPHTADVYDTAEALLALSLVDRHASPDIMIKVFEGKNHFTTFGLERDPSLTSSLHVLLSLLKQLNLCQYHLQILKTTLFICQWWWDSDHHVKDKWNLSYLYPTMLLVEAFTEVLHLIDGGNLSGVLDDGLKYKAGLSVFQAVLRIVLNQDDDGSGGGYREQTCYAILALTQARHISFLAHMGDKIQSCDLTWTSKTAYEVGFVTEAYKLAALKSASLEVPAATVGHSVISAVSSSDLEQYMQLVHNTSVDSAVTYGPVRYGNGHQHEPKNIGQVEHTLTRFTNRVLNHKDVLRSSSCDQDTLRQEFRTFMHAHATQLEENSRFCKQASSDVFCSPEKSYFQWVNSTGGSHVACA
;
A
#
# COMPACT_ATOMS: atom_id res chain seq x y z
N MET A 1 -28.50 -5.64 -21.21
CA MET A 1 -27.18 -5.45 -21.86
C MET A 1 -26.36 -4.61 -20.88
N SER A 2 -25.41 -5.20 -20.15
CA SER A 2 -24.51 -4.39 -19.30
C SER A 2 -23.52 -3.64 -20.19
N GLY A 3 -23.21 -2.40 -19.82
CA GLY A 3 -22.27 -1.56 -20.57
C GLY A 3 -20.82 -1.89 -20.24
N LYS A 4 -19.90 -1.53 -21.14
CA LYS A 4 -18.47 -1.49 -20.84
C LYS A 4 -18.18 -0.28 -19.95
N PHE A 5 -17.29 -0.40 -18.97
CA PHE A 5 -16.78 0.79 -18.28
C PHE A 5 -15.73 1.45 -19.17
N GLU A 6 -16.02 2.64 -19.68
CA GLU A 6 -15.08 3.43 -20.49
C GLU A 6 -14.46 4.51 -19.60
N ASN A 7 -13.13 4.48 -19.43
CA ASN A 7 -12.40 5.56 -18.75
C ASN A 7 -12.45 6.83 -19.61
N GLY A 8 -12.83 7.97 -19.04
CA GLY A 8 -13.02 9.17 -19.84
C GLY A 8 -13.33 10.42 -19.04
N THR A 9 -12.32 10.97 -18.35
CA THR A 9 -12.43 12.33 -17.83
C THR A 9 -12.18 13.33 -18.97
N PRO A 10 -13.04 14.35 -19.19
CA PRO A 10 -12.74 15.44 -20.11
C PRO A 10 -11.39 16.09 -19.77
N LYS A 11 -10.59 16.39 -20.80
CA LYS A 11 -9.21 16.92 -20.64
C LYS A 11 -9.13 18.31 -19.98
N ASP A 12 -10.25 19.02 -19.85
CA ASP A 12 -10.33 20.40 -19.33
C ASP A 12 -11.44 20.59 -18.29
N LEU A 13 -11.33 19.93 -17.13
CA LEU A 13 -12.20 20.20 -15.97
C LEU A 13 -11.55 21.25 -15.05
N LYS A 14 -11.63 22.53 -15.42
CA LYS A 14 -11.03 23.64 -14.64
C LYS A 14 -12.02 24.50 -13.85
N THR A 15 -13.33 24.24 -13.96
CA THR A 15 -14.36 25.05 -13.30
C THR A 15 -15.36 24.18 -12.55
N GLU A 16 -15.77 24.63 -11.36
CA GLU A 16 -16.70 23.95 -10.44
C GLU A 16 -17.99 23.49 -11.13
N ASN A 17 -18.47 24.28 -12.10
CA ASN A 17 -19.65 23.99 -12.92
C ASN A 17 -19.59 22.67 -13.70
N TYR A 18 -18.41 22.08 -13.94
CA TYR A 18 -18.25 20.82 -14.67
C TYR A 18 -17.89 19.63 -13.77
N LEU A 19 -17.47 19.85 -12.52
CA LEU A 19 -17.02 18.78 -11.62
C LEU A 19 -18.18 17.93 -11.11
N VAL A 20 -19.29 18.56 -10.71
CA VAL A 20 -20.48 17.84 -10.24
C VAL A 20 -21.10 16.97 -11.34
N PRO A 21 -21.33 17.46 -12.58
CA PRO A 21 -21.77 16.60 -13.69
C PRO A 21 -20.79 15.47 -14.02
N ALA A 22 -19.48 15.72 -13.97
CA ALA A 22 -18.46 14.69 -14.23
C ALA A 22 -18.51 13.56 -13.20
N ALA A 23 -18.66 13.90 -11.92
CA ALA A 23 -18.75 12.91 -10.86
C ALA A 23 -20.08 12.14 -10.89
N LYS A 24 -21.22 12.78 -11.23
CA LYS A 24 -22.48 12.05 -11.51
C LYS A 24 -22.32 11.08 -12.67
N SER A 25 -21.66 11.52 -13.76
CA SER A 25 -21.38 10.67 -14.93
C SER A 25 -20.50 9.47 -14.56
N LEU A 26 -19.48 9.65 -13.73
CA LEU A 26 -18.62 8.57 -13.23
C LEU A 26 -19.45 7.51 -12.47
N LEU A 27 -20.27 7.95 -11.51
CA LEU A 27 -21.13 7.05 -10.72
C LEU A 27 -22.15 6.32 -11.61
N ASP A 28 -22.77 7.01 -12.56
CA ASP A 28 -23.72 6.41 -13.49
C ASP A 28 -23.04 5.41 -14.45
N ARG A 29 -21.82 5.69 -14.91
CA ARG A 29 -21.03 4.77 -15.74
C ARG A 29 -20.73 3.49 -14.96
N ALA A 30 -20.23 3.61 -13.73
CA ALA A 30 -19.90 2.47 -12.87
C ALA A 30 -21.12 1.60 -12.60
N PHE A 31 -22.24 2.22 -12.23
CA PHE A 31 -23.48 1.49 -11.99
C PHE A 31 -24.01 0.79 -13.25
N LYS A 32 -23.94 1.43 -14.43
CA LYS A 32 -24.38 0.84 -15.71
C LYS A 32 -23.47 -0.27 -16.22
N SER A 33 -22.20 -0.27 -15.85
CA SER A 33 -21.26 -1.33 -16.22
C SER A 33 -21.33 -2.56 -15.32
N HIS A 34 -21.98 -2.47 -14.16
CA HIS A 34 -22.18 -3.61 -13.28
C HIS A 34 -22.97 -4.75 -13.97
N HIS A 35 -22.40 -5.95 -13.97
CA HIS A 35 -23.07 -7.17 -14.39
C HIS A 35 -23.62 -7.93 -13.18
N ARG A 36 -24.91 -8.29 -13.19
CA ARG A 36 -25.56 -8.94 -12.03
C ARG A 36 -24.84 -10.19 -11.52
N HIS A 37 -24.27 -10.99 -12.43
CA HIS A 37 -23.56 -12.22 -12.07
C HIS A 37 -22.05 -12.03 -11.94
N TYR A 38 -21.45 -11.17 -12.76
CA TYR A 38 -19.98 -11.07 -12.89
C TYR A 38 -19.42 -9.82 -12.19
N GLY A 39 -20.27 -8.96 -11.63
CA GLY A 39 -19.86 -7.78 -10.89
C GLY A 39 -19.46 -6.60 -11.77
N LEU A 40 -18.80 -5.63 -11.14
CA LEU A 40 -18.19 -4.45 -11.74
C LEU A 40 -16.67 -4.56 -11.65
N ARG A 41 -15.99 -3.97 -12.64
CA ARG A 41 -14.54 -3.81 -12.59
C ARG A 41 -14.06 -2.69 -13.52
N SER A 42 -13.15 -1.85 -13.04
CA SER A 42 -12.47 -0.79 -13.79
C SER A 42 -10.94 -0.89 -13.74
N THR A 43 -10.42 -2.00 -13.23
CA THR A 43 -8.98 -2.14 -13.02
C THR A 43 -8.18 -2.14 -14.33
N SER A 44 -6.85 -2.03 -14.32
CA SER A 44 -6.04 -2.09 -15.53
C SER A 44 -5.66 -3.53 -15.88
N CYS A 45 -5.28 -3.80 -17.13
CA CYS A 45 -4.81 -5.14 -17.47
C CYS A 45 -3.41 -5.40 -16.91
N GLN A 46 -3.10 -6.67 -16.64
CA GLN A 46 -1.81 -7.14 -16.15
C GLN A 46 -1.22 -8.17 -17.13
N VAL A 47 0.08 -8.07 -17.38
CA VAL A 47 0.75 -9.00 -18.29
C VAL A 47 0.80 -10.40 -17.68
N TYR A 48 1.06 -10.49 -16.38
CA TYR A 48 1.04 -11.73 -15.62
C TYR A 48 -0.20 -12.60 -15.88
N ASP A 49 -1.41 -12.07 -15.61
CA ASP A 49 -2.67 -12.77 -15.86
C ASP A 49 -2.91 -13.06 -17.34
N THR A 50 -2.55 -12.10 -18.20
CA THR A 50 -2.65 -12.28 -19.65
C THR A 50 -1.82 -13.48 -20.12
N ALA A 51 -0.62 -13.66 -19.55
CA ALA A 51 0.25 -14.77 -19.87
C ALA A 51 -0.31 -16.12 -19.40
N TRP A 52 -0.87 -16.20 -18.20
CA TRP A 52 -1.54 -17.42 -17.72
C TRP A 52 -2.75 -17.79 -18.58
N VAL A 53 -3.58 -16.82 -18.94
CA VAL A 53 -4.75 -17.06 -19.82
C VAL A 53 -4.31 -17.46 -21.24
N ALA A 54 -3.17 -16.97 -21.73
CA ALA A 54 -2.61 -17.37 -23.03
C ALA A 54 -2.22 -18.86 -23.09
N MET A 55 -1.98 -19.50 -21.93
CA MET A 55 -1.53 -20.89 -21.81
C MET A 55 -2.67 -21.88 -21.57
N VAL A 56 -3.94 -21.50 -21.72
CA VAL A 56 -5.08 -22.42 -21.50
C VAL A 56 -5.36 -23.24 -22.76
N PRO A 57 -5.07 -24.56 -22.81
CA PRO A 57 -5.48 -25.40 -23.92
C PRO A 57 -6.90 -25.93 -23.69
N LYS A 58 -7.66 -26.14 -24.76
CA LYS A 58 -8.93 -26.88 -24.73
C LYS A 58 -8.96 -27.91 -25.86
N THR A 59 -9.39 -29.13 -25.53
CA THR A 59 -9.65 -30.17 -26.54
C THR A 59 -11.14 -30.25 -26.79
N THR A 60 -11.56 -29.97 -28.03
CA THR A 60 -12.95 -30.09 -28.49
C THR A 60 -12.97 -30.96 -29.74
N ASP A 61 -13.87 -31.94 -29.80
CA ASP A 61 -13.96 -32.90 -30.92
C ASP A 61 -12.59 -33.52 -31.30
N SER A 62 -11.80 -33.91 -30.28
CA SER A 62 -10.44 -34.45 -30.41
C SER A 62 -9.39 -33.49 -31.00
N VAL A 63 -9.72 -32.20 -31.14
CA VAL A 63 -8.79 -31.15 -31.59
C VAL A 63 -8.40 -30.26 -30.41
N LYS A 64 -7.12 -30.29 -30.04
CA LYS A 64 -6.54 -29.42 -29.02
C LYS A 64 -6.22 -28.05 -29.62
N ARG A 65 -6.62 -26.96 -28.96
CA ARG A 65 -6.37 -25.57 -29.36
C ARG A 65 -6.10 -24.70 -28.14
N TRP A 66 -5.34 -23.62 -28.30
CA TRP A 66 -5.30 -22.56 -27.30
C TRP A 66 -6.67 -21.88 -27.23
N LEU A 67 -7.21 -21.73 -26.03
CA LEU A 67 -8.57 -21.19 -25.85
C LEU A 67 -8.63 -19.68 -26.11
N PHE A 68 -7.56 -18.97 -25.77
CA PHE A 68 -7.44 -17.52 -25.85
C PHE A 68 -6.20 -17.09 -26.65
N PRO A 69 -6.16 -17.37 -27.98
CA PRO A 69 -5.02 -16.98 -28.80
C PRO A 69 -4.79 -15.46 -28.81
N GLN A 70 -5.80 -14.64 -28.52
CA GLN A 70 -5.68 -13.19 -28.45
C GLN A 70 -4.72 -12.74 -27.35
N CYS A 71 -4.68 -13.43 -26.20
CA CYS A 71 -3.73 -13.14 -25.13
C CYS A 71 -2.29 -13.32 -25.62
N PHE A 72 -2.01 -14.40 -26.32
CA PHE A 72 -0.68 -14.64 -26.90
C PHE A 72 -0.26 -13.54 -27.87
N HIS A 73 -1.15 -13.13 -28.78
CA HIS A 73 -0.86 -12.01 -29.70
C HIS A 73 -0.66 -10.68 -28.98
N TYR A 74 -1.39 -10.45 -27.89
CA TYR A 74 -1.17 -9.28 -27.04
C TYR A 74 0.26 -9.28 -26.47
N LEU A 75 0.74 -10.41 -25.93
CA LEU A 75 2.12 -10.52 -25.42
C LEU A 75 3.16 -10.20 -26.50
N LEU A 76 3.00 -10.73 -27.71
CA LEU A 76 3.89 -10.45 -28.84
C LEU A 76 3.91 -8.96 -29.19
N LYS A 77 2.74 -8.32 -29.17
CA LYS A 77 2.58 -6.90 -29.48
C LYS A 77 3.20 -5.99 -28.42
N THR A 78 3.17 -6.39 -27.15
CA THR A 78 3.57 -5.52 -26.02
C THR A 78 4.96 -5.79 -25.47
N GLN A 79 5.73 -6.70 -26.07
CA GLN A 79 7.13 -6.90 -25.71
C GLN A 79 7.93 -5.60 -25.94
N ALA A 80 8.64 -5.13 -24.91
CA ALA A 80 9.48 -3.95 -25.02
C ALA A 80 10.75 -4.24 -25.82
N ALA A 81 11.42 -3.16 -26.28
CA ALA A 81 12.65 -3.28 -27.07
C ALA A 81 13.82 -3.93 -26.31
N ASP A 82 13.81 -3.88 -24.98
CA ASP A 82 14.77 -4.56 -24.12
C ASP A 82 14.35 -6.01 -23.79
N GLY A 83 13.27 -6.51 -24.38
CA GLY A 83 12.72 -7.84 -24.16
C GLY A 83 11.85 -7.98 -22.91
N SER A 84 11.68 -6.94 -22.09
CA SER A 84 10.83 -6.98 -20.89
C SER A 84 9.33 -6.88 -21.21
N TRP A 85 8.53 -7.22 -20.21
CA TRP A 85 7.13 -6.79 -20.08
C TRP A 85 6.92 -6.14 -18.71
N GLY A 86 5.96 -5.21 -18.64
CA GLY A 86 5.49 -4.71 -17.35
C GLY A 86 6.55 -4.02 -16.49
N HIS A 87 7.59 -3.45 -17.10
CA HIS A 87 8.63 -2.76 -16.35
C HIS A 87 8.05 -1.49 -15.68
N LEU A 88 8.16 -1.42 -14.34
CA LEU A 88 7.67 -0.32 -13.53
C LEU A 88 8.82 0.37 -12.80
N PRO A 89 8.88 1.72 -12.79
CA PRO A 89 9.92 2.44 -12.05
C PRO A 89 9.88 2.21 -10.53
N THR A 90 8.71 1.92 -9.98
CA THR A 90 8.47 1.78 -8.53
C THR A 90 8.67 0.38 -7.98
N THR A 91 8.70 -0.64 -8.83
CA THR A 91 8.89 -2.01 -8.38
C THR A 91 9.54 -2.86 -9.46
N GLN A 92 10.66 -3.45 -9.10
CA GLN A 92 11.39 -4.39 -9.96
C GLN A 92 10.71 -5.76 -9.95
N THR A 93 10.12 -6.13 -8.81
CA THR A 93 9.39 -7.40 -8.64
C THR A 93 8.29 -7.58 -9.70
N ALA A 94 7.50 -6.54 -10.00
CA ALA A 94 6.43 -6.65 -11.00
C ALA A 94 6.98 -6.93 -12.41
N GLY A 95 8.06 -6.24 -12.81
CA GLY A 95 8.71 -6.48 -14.10
C GLY A 95 9.25 -7.90 -14.21
N ILE A 96 9.79 -8.47 -13.12
CA ILE A 96 10.27 -9.85 -13.08
C ILE A 96 9.10 -10.83 -13.27
N LEU A 97 7.99 -10.64 -12.55
CA LEU A 97 6.79 -11.48 -12.67
C LEU A 97 6.18 -11.43 -14.08
N ASP A 98 5.97 -10.23 -14.62
CA ASP A 98 5.38 -10.00 -15.93
C ASP A 98 6.28 -10.55 -17.05
N THR A 99 7.59 -10.29 -16.99
CA THR A 99 8.52 -10.77 -18.01
C THR A 99 8.65 -12.30 -17.94
N THR A 100 8.76 -12.89 -16.74
CA THR A 100 8.95 -14.34 -16.60
C THR A 100 7.71 -15.12 -17.04
N SER A 101 6.51 -14.66 -16.67
CA SER A 101 5.24 -15.27 -17.10
C SER A 101 5.01 -15.14 -18.60
N ALA A 102 5.29 -13.97 -19.20
CA ALA A 102 5.18 -13.78 -20.64
C ALA A 102 6.13 -14.70 -21.41
N VAL A 103 7.38 -14.82 -20.98
CA VAL A 103 8.36 -15.74 -21.59
C VAL A 103 7.92 -17.20 -21.45
N LEU A 104 7.40 -17.60 -20.27
CA LEU A 104 6.85 -18.94 -20.07
C LEU A 104 5.73 -19.24 -21.09
N ALA A 105 4.81 -18.29 -21.29
CA ALA A 105 3.74 -18.43 -22.28
C ALA A 105 4.29 -18.55 -23.72
N LEU A 106 5.29 -17.75 -24.09
CA LEU A 106 5.93 -17.88 -25.41
C LEU A 106 6.57 -19.26 -25.60
N VAL A 107 7.27 -19.78 -24.58
CA VAL A 107 7.87 -21.12 -24.61
C VAL A 107 6.79 -22.20 -24.78
N SER A 108 5.68 -22.11 -24.06
CA SER A 108 4.56 -23.06 -24.21
C SER A 108 3.99 -23.07 -25.64
N HIS A 109 3.85 -21.90 -26.28
CA HIS A 109 3.39 -21.80 -27.67
C HIS A 109 4.42 -22.30 -28.69
N VAL A 110 5.72 -22.20 -28.41
CA VAL A 110 6.75 -22.82 -29.26
C VAL A 110 6.69 -24.35 -29.16
N ARG A 111 6.51 -24.90 -27.96
CA ARG A 111 6.43 -26.35 -27.74
C ARG A 111 5.18 -26.96 -28.34
N GLU A 112 4.05 -26.25 -28.25
CA GLU A 112 2.77 -26.65 -28.83
C GLU A 112 2.17 -25.48 -29.66
N PRO A 113 2.54 -25.31 -30.94
CA PRO A 113 2.01 -24.21 -31.76
C PRO A 113 0.49 -24.25 -31.97
N LEU A 114 -0.08 -25.45 -32.03
CA LEU A 114 -1.51 -25.70 -32.26
C LEU A 114 -2.04 -24.89 -33.46
N GLN A 115 -2.99 -23.97 -33.24
CA GLN A 115 -3.61 -23.18 -34.31
C GLN A 115 -2.85 -21.89 -34.70
N ILE A 116 -1.72 -21.60 -34.05
CA ILE A 116 -0.91 -20.41 -34.33
C ILE A 116 0.00 -20.69 -35.53
N LEU A 117 -0.30 -20.08 -36.68
CA LEU A 117 0.40 -20.31 -37.95
C LEU A 117 0.95 -19.02 -38.56
N ASP A 118 0.64 -17.88 -37.96
CA ASP A 118 0.96 -16.53 -38.41
C ASP A 118 2.22 -15.95 -37.78
N VAL A 119 2.89 -16.71 -36.90
CA VAL A 119 4.15 -16.33 -36.26
C VAL A 119 5.19 -17.42 -36.50
N SER A 120 6.38 -17.04 -36.97
CA SER A 120 7.42 -18.01 -37.29
C SER A 120 8.15 -18.51 -36.02
N PRO A 121 8.61 -19.77 -35.99
CA PRO A 121 9.41 -20.29 -34.88
C PRO A 121 10.69 -19.48 -34.60
N ASP A 122 11.31 -18.92 -35.66
CA ASP A 122 12.52 -18.10 -35.53
C ASP A 122 12.22 -16.77 -34.84
N GLU A 123 11.08 -16.13 -35.17
CA GLU A 123 10.64 -14.91 -34.48
C GLU A 123 10.38 -15.18 -33.00
N LEU A 124 9.68 -16.28 -32.68
CA LEU A 124 9.40 -16.64 -31.29
C LEU A 124 10.68 -16.94 -30.51
N SER A 125 11.63 -17.67 -31.12
CA SER A 125 12.92 -17.97 -30.50
C SER A 125 13.69 -16.69 -30.16
N LEU A 126 13.75 -15.72 -31.09
CA LEU A 126 14.40 -14.43 -30.85
C LEU A 126 13.74 -13.66 -29.68
N ARG A 127 12.41 -13.64 -29.64
CA ARG A 127 11.65 -12.95 -28.58
C ARG A 127 11.86 -13.61 -27.22
N ILE A 128 11.91 -14.95 -27.16
CA ILE A 128 12.23 -15.72 -25.97
C ILE A 128 13.64 -15.39 -25.48
N ASP A 129 14.64 -15.38 -26.38
CA ASP A 129 16.03 -15.07 -26.03
C ASP A 129 16.16 -13.65 -25.45
N GLN A 130 15.48 -12.68 -26.05
CA GLN A 130 15.43 -11.30 -25.55
C GLN A 130 14.76 -11.22 -24.18
N GLY A 131 13.65 -11.93 -23.98
CA GLY A 131 12.95 -12.02 -22.71
C GLY A 131 13.80 -12.65 -21.61
N VAL A 132 14.44 -13.78 -21.88
CA VAL A 132 15.36 -14.45 -20.94
C VAL A 132 16.54 -13.54 -20.58
N ALA A 133 17.11 -12.82 -21.56
CA ALA A 133 18.16 -11.84 -21.31
C ALA A 133 17.67 -10.69 -20.42
N SER A 134 16.41 -10.25 -20.58
CA SER A 134 15.78 -9.24 -19.73
C SER A 134 15.58 -9.73 -18.29
N ILE A 135 15.05 -10.94 -18.10
CA ILE A 135 14.87 -11.56 -16.78
C ILE A 135 16.21 -11.59 -16.03
N LYS A 136 17.29 -12.03 -16.70
CA LYS A 136 18.63 -12.06 -16.09
C LYS A 136 19.12 -10.67 -15.66
N ARG A 137 18.87 -9.62 -16.46
CA ARG A 137 19.23 -8.25 -16.09
C ARG A 137 18.43 -7.75 -14.90
N GLN A 138 17.12 -8.00 -14.89
CA GLN A 138 16.24 -7.58 -13.80
C GLN A 138 16.61 -8.28 -12.48
N LEU A 139 16.78 -9.60 -12.50
CA LEU A 139 17.21 -10.37 -11.34
C LEU A 139 18.58 -9.93 -10.80
N ALA A 140 19.52 -9.54 -11.68
CA ALA A 140 20.86 -9.11 -11.27
C ALA A 140 20.87 -7.81 -10.44
N VAL A 141 19.85 -6.95 -10.60
CA VAL A 141 19.71 -5.69 -9.86
C VAL A 141 18.56 -5.72 -8.85
N TRP A 142 17.93 -6.88 -8.66
CA TRP A 142 16.71 -7.01 -7.87
C TRP A 142 16.96 -6.71 -6.39
N ASN A 143 16.41 -5.58 -5.91
CA ASN A 143 16.64 -5.08 -4.56
C ASN A 143 15.38 -4.72 -3.76
N ASP A 144 14.18 -4.84 -4.35
CA ASP A 144 12.91 -4.55 -3.67
C ASP A 144 12.24 -5.79 -3.05
N VAL A 145 12.88 -6.97 -3.06
CA VAL A 145 12.28 -8.24 -2.62
C VAL A 145 11.78 -8.26 -1.17
N GLU A 146 12.47 -7.61 -0.23
CA GLU A 146 12.03 -7.54 1.18
C GLU A 146 11.05 -6.39 1.43
N GLU A 147 11.04 -5.39 0.55
CA GLU A 147 10.19 -4.20 0.68
C GLU A 147 8.88 -4.32 -0.11
N THR A 148 8.81 -5.31 -1.00
CA THR A 148 7.68 -5.48 -1.88
C THR A 148 6.48 -6.07 -1.14
N ASN A 149 5.31 -5.50 -1.40
CA ASN A 149 4.04 -5.95 -0.84
C ASN A 149 3.21 -6.76 -1.87
N HIS A 150 3.83 -7.26 -2.95
CA HIS A 150 3.10 -8.07 -3.93
C HIS A 150 2.63 -9.38 -3.32
N ILE A 151 1.36 -9.68 -3.50
CA ILE A 151 0.69 -10.84 -2.91
C ILE A 151 1.38 -12.13 -3.37
N GLY A 152 1.88 -12.91 -2.41
CA GLY A 152 2.41 -14.26 -2.67
C GLY A 152 3.76 -14.28 -3.38
N VAL A 153 4.48 -13.17 -3.49
CA VAL A 153 5.78 -13.07 -4.18
C VAL A 153 6.75 -14.17 -3.75
N GLU A 154 6.79 -14.49 -2.45
CA GLU A 154 7.68 -15.47 -1.84
C GLU A 154 7.38 -16.92 -2.26
N VAL A 155 6.19 -17.17 -2.84
CA VAL A 155 5.79 -18.49 -3.36
C VAL A 155 5.77 -18.49 -4.88
N ILE A 156 5.27 -17.41 -5.49
CA ILE A 156 5.06 -17.29 -6.93
C ILE A 156 6.39 -17.18 -7.69
N VAL A 157 7.30 -16.29 -7.27
CA VAL A 157 8.55 -16.06 -8.02
C VAL A 157 9.40 -17.33 -8.09
N PRO A 158 9.67 -18.05 -6.98
CA PRO A 158 10.42 -19.31 -7.05
C PRO A 158 9.75 -20.35 -7.95
N ALA A 159 8.43 -20.51 -7.85
CA ALA A 159 7.68 -21.47 -8.66
C ALA A 159 7.75 -21.13 -10.15
N LEU A 160 7.57 -19.85 -10.51
CA LEU A 160 7.58 -19.37 -11.88
C LEU A 160 8.96 -19.50 -12.54
N LEU A 161 10.04 -19.13 -11.83
CA LEU A 161 11.41 -19.31 -12.32
C LEU A 161 11.72 -20.79 -12.52
N SER A 162 11.33 -21.65 -11.57
CA SER A 162 11.54 -23.10 -11.67
C SER A 162 10.76 -23.71 -12.84
N MET A 163 9.51 -23.28 -13.08
CA MET A 163 8.72 -23.69 -14.24
C MET A 163 9.41 -23.30 -15.55
N LEU A 164 9.89 -22.06 -15.65
CA LEU A 164 10.57 -21.59 -16.85
C LEU A 164 11.88 -22.33 -17.12
N GLU A 165 12.70 -22.59 -16.09
CA GLU A 165 13.93 -23.39 -16.22
C GLU A 165 13.64 -24.81 -16.71
N LYS A 166 12.57 -25.43 -16.18
CA LYS A 166 12.13 -26.76 -16.60
C LYS A 166 11.69 -26.78 -18.07
N GLU A 167 10.93 -25.77 -18.50
CA GLU A 167 10.46 -25.65 -19.88
C GLU A 167 11.59 -25.37 -20.88
N LEU A 168 12.60 -24.61 -20.47
CA LEU A 168 13.81 -24.35 -21.26
C LEU A 168 14.84 -25.50 -21.19
N GLY A 169 14.71 -26.41 -20.22
CA GLY A 169 15.64 -27.53 -20.00
C GLY A 169 17.00 -27.10 -19.45
N VAL A 170 17.09 -25.95 -18.78
CA VAL A 170 18.34 -25.35 -18.30
C VAL A 170 18.12 -24.64 -16.97
N SER A 171 19.07 -24.77 -16.04
CA SER A 171 19.14 -23.92 -14.85
C SER A 171 19.87 -22.62 -15.21
N LEU A 172 19.17 -21.50 -15.13
CA LEU A 172 19.57 -20.21 -15.69
C LEU A 172 19.63 -19.09 -14.66
N PHE A 173 18.87 -19.19 -13.57
CA PHE A 173 18.59 -18.06 -12.70
C PHE A 173 19.33 -18.18 -11.37
N GLU A 174 20.49 -17.53 -11.33
CA GLU A 174 21.25 -17.21 -10.13
C GLU A 174 21.35 -15.69 -9.99
N PHE A 175 21.07 -15.17 -8.79
CA PHE A 175 20.98 -13.74 -8.56
C PHE A 175 21.25 -13.35 -7.09
N PRO A 176 21.70 -12.11 -6.82
CA PRO A 176 22.22 -11.74 -5.50
C PRO A 176 21.25 -11.96 -4.34
N CYS A 177 19.96 -11.65 -4.53
CA CYS A 177 18.94 -11.76 -3.49
C CYS A 177 18.23 -13.11 -3.43
N LYS A 178 18.69 -14.14 -4.16
CA LYS A 178 18.06 -15.48 -4.17
C LYS A 178 17.92 -16.10 -2.78
N HIS A 179 18.98 -16.03 -1.98
CA HIS A 179 18.98 -16.51 -0.59
C HIS A 179 17.96 -15.82 0.32
N VAL A 180 17.60 -14.56 0.02
CA VAL A 180 16.57 -13.82 0.76
C VAL A 180 15.19 -14.35 0.38
N LEU A 181 14.93 -14.50 -0.92
CA LEU A 181 13.69 -15.08 -1.44
C LEU A 181 13.48 -16.52 -0.94
N ASP A 182 14.53 -17.34 -0.94
CA ASP A 182 14.47 -18.73 -0.45
C ASP A 182 14.10 -18.79 1.04
N ARG A 183 14.69 -17.91 1.86
CA ARG A 183 14.33 -17.77 3.28
C ARG A 183 12.85 -17.39 3.45
N MET A 184 12.37 -16.39 2.72
CA MET A 184 10.96 -15.97 2.76
C MET A 184 10.02 -17.12 2.33
N HIS A 185 10.42 -17.88 1.31
CA HIS A 185 9.70 -19.05 0.83
C HIS A 185 9.59 -20.14 1.92
N GLU A 186 10.71 -20.51 2.54
CA GLU A 186 10.76 -21.52 3.60
C GLU A 186 9.93 -21.11 4.83
N GLU A 187 10.03 -19.85 5.25
CA GLU A 187 9.22 -19.28 6.32
C GLU A 187 7.73 -19.36 6.00
N LYS A 188 7.32 -19.08 4.76
CA LYS A 188 5.91 -19.12 4.36
C LYS A 188 5.37 -20.54 4.27
N VAL A 189 6.11 -21.44 3.63
CA VAL A 189 5.68 -22.83 3.37
C VAL A 189 5.69 -23.65 4.66
N SER A 190 6.61 -23.41 5.60
CA SER A 190 6.65 -24.13 6.89
C SER A 190 5.40 -23.96 7.76
N HIS A 191 4.63 -22.89 7.53
CA HIS A 191 3.38 -22.61 8.24
C HIS A 191 2.13 -22.95 7.43
N PHE A 192 2.28 -23.44 6.19
CA PHE A 192 1.19 -23.68 5.27
C PHE A 192 1.07 -25.15 4.90
N ASP A 193 -0.08 -25.73 5.24
CA ASP A 193 -0.43 -27.09 4.86
C ASP A 193 -1.28 -27.05 3.58
N LEU A 194 -0.63 -27.34 2.45
CA LEU A 194 -1.24 -27.33 1.11
C LEU A 194 -2.49 -28.22 1.02
N GLU A 195 -2.56 -29.32 1.77
CA GLU A 195 -3.70 -30.24 1.73
C GLU A 195 -4.97 -29.62 2.32
N LYS A 196 -4.85 -28.66 3.25
CA LYS A 196 -6.02 -27.97 3.83
C LYS A 196 -6.80 -27.14 2.81
N VAL A 197 -6.18 -26.83 1.67
CA VAL A 197 -6.83 -26.14 0.55
C VAL A 197 -7.99 -26.97 0.00
N TYR A 198 -7.95 -28.31 0.08
CA TYR A 198 -9.07 -29.13 -0.37
C TYR A 198 -10.33 -29.01 0.50
N ASP A 199 -10.19 -28.59 1.76
CA ASP A 199 -11.31 -28.51 2.69
C ASP A 199 -11.85 -27.09 2.84
N LYS A 200 -10.96 -26.09 2.87
CA LYS A 200 -11.31 -24.70 3.19
C LYS A 200 -10.63 -23.71 2.26
N PRO A 201 -11.33 -22.60 1.91
CA PRO A 201 -10.72 -21.52 1.17
C PRO A 201 -9.48 -20.99 1.90
N SER A 202 -8.43 -20.73 1.14
CA SER A 202 -7.21 -20.10 1.64
C SER A 202 -6.68 -19.13 0.59
N SER A 203 -5.85 -18.16 1.00
CA SER A 203 -5.30 -17.15 0.10
C SER A 203 -4.48 -17.74 -1.06
N VAL A 204 -4.02 -19.00 -0.96
CA VAL A 204 -3.32 -19.68 -2.08
C VAL A 204 -4.24 -19.89 -3.29
N LEU A 205 -5.55 -19.92 -3.10
CA LEU A 205 -6.51 -20.01 -4.21
C LEU A 205 -6.47 -18.78 -5.13
N HIS A 206 -5.90 -17.65 -4.67
CA HIS A 206 -5.67 -16.48 -5.51
C HIS A 206 -4.39 -16.61 -6.37
N SER A 207 -3.54 -17.60 -6.08
CA SER A 207 -2.23 -17.81 -6.70
C SER A 207 -1.95 -19.30 -6.98
N LEU A 208 -2.94 -20.02 -7.52
CA LEU A 208 -2.86 -21.47 -7.76
C LEU A 208 -1.77 -21.87 -8.75
N GLU A 209 -1.26 -20.94 -9.54
CA GLU A 209 -0.12 -21.19 -10.42
C GLU A 209 1.16 -21.61 -9.68
N ALA A 210 1.35 -21.16 -8.44
CA ALA A 210 2.54 -21.51 -7.67
C ALA A 210 2.59 -22.98 -7.23
N PRO A 211 1.47 -23.61 -6.80
CA PRO A 211 1.40 -25.05 -6.55
C PRO A 211 0.99 -25.89 -7.78
N LEU A 212 1.09 -25.39 -9.01
CA LEU A 212 0.78 -26.19 -10.20
C LEU A 212 1.65 -27.46 -10.25
N GLY A 213 0.99 -28.62 -10.36
CA GLY A 213 1.64 -29.94 -10.31
C GLY A 213 2.00 -30.43 -8.89
N LYS A 214 1.68 -29.67 -7.85
CA LYS A 214 1.80 -30.07 -6.43
C LYS A 214 0.44 -30.35 -5.77
N LEU A 215 -0.64 -29.76 -6.30
CA LEU A 215 -2.02 -30.03 -5.90
C LEU A 215 -2.73 -30.86 -6.97
N ASP A 216 -3.75 -31.61 -6.54
CA ASP A 216 -4.72 -32.25 -7.42
C ASP A 216 -5.91 -31.29 -7.65
N PHE A 217 -5.91 -30.67 -8.81
CA PHE A 217 -6.88 -29.64 -9.17
C PHE A 217 -8.30 -30.20 -9.36
N ASP A 218 -8.47 -31.52 -9.51
CA ASP A 218 -9.80 -32.15 -9.62
C ASP A 218 -10.65 -31.99 -8.35
N PHE A 219 -10.00 -31.74 -7.21
CA PHE A 219 -10.68 -31.52 -5.93
C PHE A 219 -10.99 -30.05 -5.64
N LEU A 220 -10.60 -29.11 -6.51
CA LEU A 220 -10.75 -27.67 -6.23
C LEU A 220 -12.05 -27.04 -6.76
N PHE A 221 -12.85 -27.76 -7.56
CA PHE A 221 -14.05 -27.21 -8.23
C PHE A 221 -15.04 -26.52 -7.28
N HIS A 222 -15.14 -27.00 -6.04
CA HIS A 222 -16.07 -26.48 -5.04
C HIS A 222 -15.67 -25.10 -4.48
N HIS A 223 -14.45 -24.63 -4.77
CA HIS A 223 -13.99 -23.28 -4.44
C HIS A 223 -14.37 -22.23 -5.49
N LEU A 224 -14.85 -22.65 -6.66
CA LEU A 224 -15.30 -21.71 -7.69
C LEU A 224 -16.41 -20.82 -7.14
N HIS A 225 -16.25 -19.53 -7.35
CA HIS A 225 -17.29 -18.55 -7.08
C HIS A 225 -17.55 -17.74 -8.35
N ARG A 226 -18.75 -17.93 -8.93
CA ARG A 226 -19.18 -17.26 -10.18
C ARG A 226 -18.16 -17.51 -11.32
N GLY A 227 -17.69 -18.76 -11.38
CA GLY A 227 -16.66 -19.21 -12.33
C GLY A 227 -15.23 -18.78 -12.00
N SER A 228 -14.96 -18.10 -10.89
CA SER A 228 -13.59 -17.65 -10.56
C SER A 228 -12.98 -18.43 -9.40
N MET A 229 -11.66 -18.63 -9.45
CA MET A 229 -10.85 -18.99 -8.28
C MET A 229 -10.37 -17.71 -7.59
N MET A 230 -11.01 -17.34 -6.47
CA MET A 230 -10.70 -16.12 -5.70
C MET A 230 -10.55 -14.85 -6.55
N ALA A 231 -11.46 -14.62 -7.51
CA ALA A 231 -11.43 -13.47 -8.42
C ALA A 231 -10.10 -13.27 -9.18
N SER A 232 -9.26 -14.31 -9.31
CA SER A 232 -7.96 -14.26 -9.98
C SER A 232 -8.03 -14.95 -11.35
N PRO A 233 -7.88 -14.20 -12.46
CA PRO A 233 -7.86 -14.80 -13.80
C PRO A 233 -6.66 -15.73 -14.03
N SER A 234 -5.47 -15.42 -13.50
CA SER A 234 -4.33 -16.35 -13.56
C SER A 234 -4.65 -17.67 -12.86
N SER A 235 -5.16 -17.61 -11.63
CA SER A 235 -5.50 -18.79 -10.84
C SER A 235 -6.61 -19.61 -11.50
N THR A 236 -7.61 -18.95 -12.08
CA THR A 236 -8.70 -19.61 -12.81
C THR A 236 -8.20 -20.26 -14.11
N ALA A 237 -7.28 -19.62 -14.82
CA ALA A 237 -6.62 -20.21 -15.99
C ALA A 237 -5.79 -21.43 -15.59
N THR A 238 -5.01 -21.34 -14.51
CA THR A 238 -4.27 -22.48 -13.95
C THR A 238 -5.20 -23.61 -13.56
N TYR A 239 -6.37 -23.31 -12.99
CA TYR A 239 -7.37 -24.33 -12.67
C TYR A 239 -7.81 -25.12 -13.92
N LEU A 240 -8.14 -24.42 -15.01
CA LEU A 240 -8.47 -25.07 -16.29
C LEU A 240 -7.30 -25.83 -16.92
N ILE A 241 -6.06 -25.41 -16.68
CA ILE A 241 -4.85 -26.10 -17.14
C ILE A 241 -4.61 -27.39 -16.34
N GLY A 242 -4.84 -27.35 -15.02
CA GLY A 242 -4.50 -28.42 -14.09
C GLY A 242 -5.59 -29.47 -13.89
N ALA A 243 -6.87 -29.12 -14.03
CA ALA A 243 -7.99 -30.03 -13.84
C ALA A 243 -8.14 -31.01 -15.01
N SER A 244 -8.47 -32.27 -14.71
CA SER A 244 -8.73 -33.31 -15.71
C SER A 244 -10.10 -33.17 -16.37
N LYS A 245 -11.06 -32.58 -15.65
CA LYS A 245 -12.40 -32.26 -16.14
C LYS A 245 -12.50 -30.79 -16.50
N TRP A 246 -13.00 -30.52 -17.70
CA TRP A 246 -13.26 -29.16 -18.13
C TRP A 246 -14.40 -28.52 -17.33
N ASP A 247 -14.21 -27.27 -16.93
CA ASP A 247 -15.22 -26.48 -16.23
C ASP A 247 -15.70 -25.34 -17.13
N ASP A 248 -16.96 -25.41 -17.56
CA ASP A 248 -17.55 -24.41 -18.45
C ASP A 248 -17.80 -23.07 -17.74
N GLU A 249 -18.04 -23.07 -16.41
CA GLU A 249 -18.26 -21.84 -15.64
C GLU A 249 -16.96 -21.02 -15.53
N ALA A 250 -15.84 -21.70 -15.31
CA ALA A 250 -14.52 -21.09 -15.29
C ALA A 250 -14.10 -20.54 -16.66
N GLU A 251 -14.41 -21.25 -17.75
CA GLU A 251 -14.24 -20.73 -19.10
C GLU A 251 -15.10 -19.49 -19.35
N ASP A 252 -16.39 -19.54 -19.00
CA ASP A 252 -17.33 -18.44 -19.20
C ASP A 252 -16.89 -17.17 -18.45
N TYR A 253 -16.34 -17.32 -17.24
CA TYR A 253 -15.72 -16.24 -16.48
C TYR A 253 -14.54 -15.61 -17.24
N LEU A 254 -13.55 -16.38 -17.70
CA LEU A 254 -12.41 -15.84 -18.45
C LEU A 254 -12.83 -15.20 -19.78
N ARG A 255 -13.82 -15.78 -20.48
CA ARG A 255 -14.41 -15.19 -21.69
C ARG A 255 -15.12 -13.87 -21.38
N HIS A 256 -15.81 -13.79 -20.25
CA HIS A 256 -16.46 -12.56 -19.81
C HIS A 256 -15.42 -11.46 -19.58
N ILE A 257 -14.34 -11.74 -18.87
CA ILE A 257 -13.26 -10.77 -18.59
C ILE A 257 -12.61 -10.30 -19.88
N MET A 258 -12.25 -11.23 -20.77
CA MET A 258 -11.65 -10.91 -22.06
C MET A 258 -12.50 -9.90 -22.83
N LYS A 259 -13.82 -10.11 -22.86
CA LYS A 259 -14.75 -9.29 -23.65
C LYS A 259 -15.12 -7.95 -22.98
N ASN A 260 -15.32 -7.97 -21.67
CA ASN A 260 -15.96 -6.88 -20.92
C ASN A 260 -15.03 -6.19 -19.91
N GLY A 261 -13.84 -6.73 -19.65
CA GLY A 261 -12.78 -6.07 -18.90
C GLY A 261 -12.15 -4.89 -19.66
N ALA A 262 -11.12 -4.28 -19.09
CA ALA A 262 -10.48 -3.05 -19.60
C ALA A 262 -9.65 -3.29 -20.86
N GLY A 263 -9.27 -4.54 -21.14
CA GLY A 263 -8.67 -4.89 -22.43
C GLY A 263 -9.67 -4.77 -23.59
N HIS A 264 -10.96 -4.74 -23.28
CA HIS A 264 -12.04 -4.54 -24.27
C HIS A 264 -11.97 -5.52 -25.46
N GLY A 265 -11.45 -6.72 -25.25
CA GLY A 265 -11.27 -7.77 -26.27
C GLY A 265 -9.96 -7.70 -27.04
N ASP A 266 -8.99 -6.87 -26.64
CA ASP A 266 -7.68 -6.76 -27.31
C ASP A 266 -6.69 -7.88 -26.97
N GLY A 267 -7.09 -8.80 -26.08
CA GLY A 267 -6.26 -9.91 -25.60
C GLY A 267 -5.72 -9.72 -24.18
N SER A 268 -5.72 -8.49 -23.65
CA SER A 268 -5.23 -8.23 -22.31
C SER A 268 -6.26 -8.56 -21.22
N ILE A 269 -5.78 -9.14 -20.12
CA ILE A 269 -6.58 -9.62 -19.00
C ILE A 269 -6.28 -8.82 -17.74
N SER A 270 -7.31 -8.71 -16.92
CA SER A 270 -7.32 -8.02 -15.62
C SER A 270 -6.63 -8.85 -14.55
N GLY A 271 -5.97 -8.23 -13.57
CA GLY A 271 -5.37 -8.95 -12.43
C GLY A 271 -6.37 -9.52 -11.43
N THR A 272 -7.49 -8.83 -11.25
CA THR A 272 -8.53 -9.21 -10.29
C THR A 272 -9.88 -8.82 -10.86
N PHE A 273 -10.84 -9.73 -10.79
CA PHE A 273 -12.19 -9.52 -11.29
C PHE A 273 -13.19 -10.47 -10.60
N PRO A 274 -14.35 -10.00 -10.11
CA PRO A 274 -14.73 -8.60 -9.98
C PRO A 274 -14.09 -7.90 -8.78
N THR A 275 -14.24 -6.58 -8.74
CA THR A 275 -13.87 -5.70 -7.63
C THR A 275 -15.05 -4.81 -7.25
N THR A 276 -16.28 -5.34 -7.37
CA THR A 276 -17.53 -4.59 -7.26
C THR A 276 -17.63 -3.82 -5.96
N HIS A 277 -17.53 -4.50 -4.82
CA HIS A 277 -17.78 -3.90 -3.51
C HIS A 277 -16.68 -2.89 -3.17
N PHE A 278 -15.42 -3.25 -3.42
CA PHE A 278 -14.28 -2.36 -3.33
C PHE A 278 -14.50 -1.08 -4.16
N GLU A 279 -14.80 -1.19 -5.46
CA GLU A 279 -15.03 0.00 -6.28
C GLU A 279 -16.29 0.78 -5.86
N CYS A 280 -17.35 0.10 -5.42
CA CYS A 280 -18.57 0.79 -4.98
C CYS A 280 -18.33 1.63 -3.71
N SER A 281 -17.50 1.18 -2.76
CA SER A 281 -17.23 1.93 -1.52
C SER A 281 -16.52 3.26 -1.80
N TRP A 282 -15.65 3.29 -2.79
CA TRP A 282 -15.00 4.52 -3.27
C TRP A 282 -15.97 5.55 -3.88
N GLY A 283 -17.14 5.11 -4.37
CA GLY A 283 -18.16 6.00 -4.93
C GLY A 283 -18.81 6.93 -3.91
N GLY A 284 -18.86 6.53 -2.63
CA GLY A 284 -19.41 7.35 -1.54
C GLY A 284 -18.58 8.60 -1.24
N PHE A 285 -17.25 8.51 -1.41
CA PHE A 285 -16.34 9.63 -1.23
C PHE A 285 -16.46 10.69 -2.32
N THR A 286 -16.91 10.30 -3.52
CA THR A 286 -16.80 11.19 -4.68
C THR A 286 -17.76 12.38 -4.59
N LEU A 287 -18.90 12.28 -3.90
CA LEU A 287 -19.88 13.38 -3.81
C LEU A 287 -20.88 13.25 -2.63
N LYS A 288 -20.67 14.01 -1.54
CA LYS A 288 -21.67 14.24 -0.47
C LYS A 288 -22.92 15.03 -0.91
N GLN A 289 -22.96 15.55 -2.15
CA GLN A 289 -23.90 16.62 -2.55
C GLN A 289 -24.60 16.37 -3.89
N SER A 290 -24.68 15.13 -4.36
CA SER A 290 -25.20 14.87 -5.71
C SER A 290 -25.95 13.57 -5.77
N ASP A 291 -27.23 13.65 -5.39
CA ASP A 291 -28.19 12.59 -5.62
C ASP A 291 -28.28 12.27 -7.13
N CYS A 292 -27.97 11.03 -7.49
CA CYS A 292 -28.09 10.47 -8.84
C CYS A 292 -28.40 8.96 -8.78
N ASP A 293 -28.86 8.41 -9.90
CA ASP A 293 -29.19 6.98 -9.98
C ASP A 293 -27.98 6.09 -9.72
N GLY A 294 -26.81 6.46 -10.24
CA GLY A 294 -25.55 5.76 -9.98
C GLY A 294 -25.23 5.66 -8.49
N LEU A 295 -25.29 6.78 -7.75
CA LEU A 295 -25.03 6.78 -6.30
C LEU A 295 -26.00 5.87 -5.55
N ARG A 296 -27.30 6.03 -5.78
CA ARG A 296 -28.34 5.18 -5.15
C ARG A 296 -28.15 3.70 -5.47
N GLY A 297 -27.77 3.40 -6.70
CA GLY A 297 -27.49 2.06 -7.18
C GLY A 297 -26.30 1.41 -6.47
N LEU A 298 -25.15 2.09 -6.48
CA LEU A 298 -23.92 1.62 -5.82
C LEU A 298 -24.10 1.50 -4.30
N SER A 299 -24.75 2.48 -3.65
CA SER A 299 -25.06 2.39 -2.22
C SER A 299 -26.01 1.24 -1.88
N THR A 300 -26.90 0.86 -2.80
CA THR A 300 -27.74 -0.33 -2.63
C THR A 300 -26.94 -1.61 -2.75
N MET A 301 -26.03 -1.70 -3.72
CA MET A 301 -25.11 -2.83 -3.84
C MET A 301 -24.28 -3.02 -2.57
N LEU A 302 -23.69 -1.95 -2.02
CA LEU A 302 -22.92 -2.03 -0.77
C LEU A 302 -23.78 -2.47 0.42
N PHE A 303 -24.96 -1.88 0.57
CA PHE A 303 -25.84 -2.21 1.68
C PHE A 303 -26.36 -3.64 1.63
N ASP A 304 -26.64 -4.14 0.42
CA ASP A 304 -27.05 -5.52 0.20
C ASP A 304 -25.85 -6.47 0.41
N ALA A 305 -24.65 -6.08 0.00
CA ALA A 305 -23.43 -6.87 0.20
C ALA A 305 -23.02 -6.99 1.67
N LEU A 306 -23.30 -5.97 2.47
CA LEU A 306 -23.13 -6.05 3.90
C LEU A 306 -24.06 -7.08 4.52
N LYS A 307 -25.14 -7.52 3.87
CA LYS A 307 -26.11 -8.52 4.39
C LYS A 307 -25.92 -9.88 3.72
N ASP A 308 -26.03 -10.96 4.50
CA ASP A 308 -26.18 -12.32 3.97
C ASP A 308 -27.60 -12.58 3.45
N GLU A 309 -27.80 -13.78 2.89
CA GLU A 309 -29.09 -14.28 2.40
C GLU A 309 -30.21 -14.32 3.48
N ASN A 310 -29.84 -14.20 4.75
CA ASN A 310 -30.75 -14.14 5.91
C ASN A 310 -30.87 -12.72 6.50
N GLY A 311 -30.27 -11.71 5.87
CA GLY A 311 -30.30 -10.32 6.30
C GLY A 311 -29.36 -9.96 7.47
N ARG A 312 -28.39 -10.82 7.81
CA ARG A 312 -27.39 -10.59 8.87
C ARG A 312 -26.11 -10.00 8.28
N THR A 313 -25.45 -9.08 9.00
CA THR A 313 -24.26 -8.42 8.45
C THR A 313 -23.09 -9.41 8.28
N THR A 314 -22.40 -9.49 7.14
CA THR A 314 -21.26 -10.41 6.96
C THR A 314 -19.94 -9.74 6.64
N GLY A 315 -19.95 -8.42 6.42
CA GLY A 315 -18.83 -7.68 5.84
C GLY A 315 -18.82 -7.74 4.32
N THR A 316 -17.97 -6.94 3.69
CA THR A 316 -17.81 -6.89 2.24
C THR A 316 -16.46 -7.49 1.88
N ASN A 317 -16.49 -8.62 1.17
CA ASN A 317 -15.47 -9.09 0.22
C ASN A 317 -16.03 -10.29 -0.56
N ASN A 318 -17.34 -10.27 -0.82
CA ASN A 318 -18.07 -11.39 -1.41
C ASN A 318 -17.77 -11.56 -2.90
N ASP A 319 -17.04 -10.63 -3.52
CA ASP A 319 -16.61 -10.74 -4.92
C ASP A 319 -15.50 -11.78 -5.08
N ILE A 320 -14.61 -11.92 -4.09
CA ILE A 320 -13.46 -12.83 -4.15
C ILE A 320 -13.90 -14.25 -3.83
N ALA A 321 -14.55 -14.46 -2.69
CA ALA A 321 -15.15 -15.75 -2.33
C ALA A 321 -16.26 -15.57 -1.28
N PRO A 322 -17.20 -16.52 -1.17
CA PRO A 322 -18.17 -16.53 -0.08
C PRO A 322 -17.47 -16.57 1.27
N HIS A 323 -17.91 -15.73 2.21
CA HIS A 323 -17.43 -15.72 3.60
C HIS A 323 -15.96 -15.33 3.79
N THR A 324 -15.29 -14.72 2.79
CA THR A 324 -13.93 -14.19 2.92
C THR A 324 -13.90 -12.70 3.25
N ALA A 325 -14.91 -12.20 3.95
CA ALA A 325 -14.98 -10.79 4.35
C ALA A 325 -13.72 -10.35 5.07
N ASP A 326 -13.31 -9.11 4.83
CA ASP A 326 -12.20 -8.45 5.51
C ASP A 326 -12.65 -7.13 6.14
N VAL A 327 -11.87 -6.66 7.12
CA VAL A 327 -12.21 -5.43 7.85
C VAL A 327 -12.04 -4.17 7.00
N TYR A 328 -11.15 -4.19 6.01
CA TYR A 328 -10.80 -3.01 5.21
C TYR A 328 -11.99 -2.63 4.35
N ASP A 329 -12.44 -3.55 3.50
CA ASP A 329 -13.58 -3.34 2.61
C ASP A 329 -14.84 -3.10 3.45
N THR A 330 -15.02 -3.86 4.54
CA THR A 330 -16.21 -3.73 5.41
C THR A 330 -16.30 -2.35 6.05
N ALA A 331 -15.19 -1.84 6.60
CA ALA A 331 -15.16 -0.52 7.21
C ALA A 331 -15.36 0.57 6.17
N GLU A 332 -14.76 0.42 4.99
CA GLU A 332 -14.92 1.36 3.89
C GLU A 332 -16.37 1.41 3.38
N ALA A 333 -17.03 0.26 3.24
CA ALA A 333 -18.44 0.19 2.88
C ALA A 333 -19.36 0.86 3.92
N LEU A 334 -19.10 0.64 5.22
CA LEU A 334 -19.83 1.29 6.32
C LEU A 334 -19.64 2.81 6.30
N LEU A 335 -18.42 3.27 6.02
CA LEU A 335 -18.09 4.68 5.88
C LEU A 335 -18.83 5.28 4.68
N ALA A 336 -18.71 4.68 3.50
CA ALA A 336 -19.35 5.12 2.26
C ALA A 336 -20.88 5.24 2.42
N LEU A 337 -21.51 4.27 3.09
CA LEU A 337 -22.93 4.28 3.41
C LEU A 337 -23.31 5.39 4.40
N SER A 338 -22.47 5.66 5.40
CA SER A 338 -22.69 6.76 6.35
C SER A 338 -22.56 8.12 5.69
N LEU A 339 -21.69 8.27 4.68
CA LEU A 339 -21.54 9.52 3.91
C LEU A 339 -22.74 9.88 3.04
N VAL A 340 -23.62 8.91 2.75
CA VAL A 340 -24.89 9.09 1.99
C VAL A 340 -26.14 8.95 2.88
N ASP A 341 -25.98 9.11 4.20
CA ASP A 341 -27.05 9.01 5.20
C ASP A 341 -27.80 7.65 5.22
N ARG A 342 -27.12 6.57 4.80
CA ARG A 342 -27.64 5.19 4.81
C ARG A 342 -26.91 4.31 5.81
N HIS A 343 -27.00 4.65 7.09
CA HIS A 343 -26.25 3.97 8.15
C HIS A 343 -26.53 2.45 8.25
N ALA A 344 -25.46 1.69 8.52
CA ALA A 344 -25.48 0.27 8.87
C ALA A 344 -24.63 0.04 10.12
N SER A 345 -24.98 -0.97 10.93
CA SER A 345 -24.30 -1.22 12.21
C SER A 345 -22.90 -1.84 11.99
N PRO A 346 -21.85 -1.34 12.68
CA PRO A 346 -20.51 -1.92 12.67
C PRO A 346 -20.36 -3.14 13.60
N ASP A 347 -21.40 -3.55 14.34
CA ASP A 347 -21.28 -4.54 15.42
C ASP A 347 -20.71 -5.89 14.96
N ILE A 348 -21.01 -6.32 13.73
CA ILE A 348 -20.50 -7.58 13.20
C ILE A 348 -19.05 -7.44 12.74
N MET A 349 -18.67 -6.30 12.15
CA MET A 349 -17.27 -5.99 11.85
C MET A 349 -16.44 -6.06 13.14
N ILE A 350 -16.93 -5.43 14.22
CA ILE A 350 -16.30 -5.48 15.54
C ILE A 350 -16.21 -6.92 16.04
N LYS A 351 -17.32 -7.67 16.02
CA LYS A 351 -17.35 -9.05 16.50
C LYS A 351 -16.35 -9.98 15.78
N VAL A 352 -16.15 -9.78 14.48
CA VAL A 352 -15.33 -10.67 13.64
C VAL A 352 -13.85 -10.28 13.66
N PHE A 353 -13.56 -8.97 13.62
CA PHE A 353 -12.21 -8.48 13.36
C PHE A 353 -11.55 -7.79 14.55
N GLU A 354 -12.27 -7.52 15.65
CA GLU A 354 -11.67 -6.92 16.84
C GLU A 354 -10.71 -7.90 17.53
N GLY A 355 -9.42 -7.60 17.43
CA GLY A 355 -8.37 -8.27 18.17
C GLY A 355 -8.10 -7.62 19.53
N LYS A 356 -7.08 -8.15 20.22
CA LYS A 356 -6.69 -7.69 21.55
C LYS A 356 -6.29 -6.21 21.56
N ASN A 357 -5.41 -5.82 20.63
CA ASN A 357 -4.81 -4.48 20.59
C ASN A 357 -5.18 -3.68 19.33
N HIS A 358 -5.67 -4.34 18.28
CA HIS A 358 -5.98 -3.75 16.98
C HIS A 358 -7.06 -4.57 16.28
N PHE A 359 -7.56 -4.07 15.16
CA PHE A 359 -8.45 -4.82 14.27
C PHE A 359 -7.63 -5.57 13.23
N THR A 360 -7.92 -6.84 13.03
CA THR A 360 -7.25 -7.65 12.03
C THR A 360 -7.96 -7.54 10.68
N THR A 361 -7.22 -7.39 9.57
CA THR A 361 -7.79 -7.38 8.20
C THR A 361 -8.53 -8.68 7.91
N PHE A 362 -7.87 -9.82 8.18
CA PHE A 362 -8.48 -11.14 8.16
C PHE A 362 -8.39 -11.79 9.54
N GLY A 363 -9.32 -12.68 9.88
CA GLY A 363 -9.39 -13.29 11.23
C GLY A 363 -8.15 -14.11 11.66
N LEU A 364 -7.24 -14.45 10.75
CA LEU A 364 -6.00 -15.20 11.02
C LEU A 364 -4.75 -14.51 10.44
N GLU A 365 -4.77 -13.19 10.27
CA GLU A 365 -3.62 -12.50 9.69
C GLU A 365 -2.40 -12.44 10.64
N ARG A 366 -1.20 -12.51 10.06
CA ARG A 366 0.07 -12.34 10.79
C ARG A 366 0.39 -10.87 11.02
N ASP A 367 0.38 -10.10 9.93
CA ASP A 367 0.83 -8.71 9.93
C ASP A 367 -0.39 -7.77 9.95
N PRO A 368 -0.47 -6.85 10.91
CA PRO A 368 -1.54 -5.87 10.95
C PRO A 368 -1.49 -4.87 9.78
N SER A 369 -2.56 -4.11 9.58
CA SER A 369 -2.63 -3.05 8.56
C SER A 369 -3.00 -1.70 9.17
N LEU A 370 -2.22 -0.68 8.81
CA LEU A 370 -2.47 0.71 9.17
C LEU A 370 -3.70 1.25 8.43
N THR A 371 -3.82 0.99 7.12
CA THR A 371 -4.95 1.47 6.31
C THR A 371 -6.27 0.83 6.75
N SER A 372 -6.25 -0.46 7.08
CA SER A 372 -7.42 -1.16 7.63
C SER A 372 -7.87 -0.55 8.95
N SER A 373 -6.92 -0.22 9.83
CA SER A 373 -7.21 0.44 11.11
C SER A 373 -7.73 1.87 10.92
N LEU A 374 -7.21 2.61 9.95
CA LEU A 374 -7.68 3.95 9.61
C LEU A 374 -9.12 3.93 9.09
N HIS A 375 -9.47 3.00 8.21
CA HIS A 375 -10.85 2.81 7.74
C HIS A 375 -11.79 2.41 8.87
N VAL A 376 -11.36 1.49 9.76
CA VAL A 376 -12.13 1.15 10.95
C VAL A 376 -12.40 2.40 11.78
N LEU A 377 -11.38 3.20 12.08
CA LEU A 377 -11.55 4.44 12.85
C LEU A 377 -12.54 5.39 12.18
N LEU A 378 -12.36 5.70 10.89
CA LEU A 378 -13.25 6.58 10.13
C LEU A 378 -14.70 6.07 10.14
N SER A 379 -14.91 4.77 9.93
CA SER A 379 -16.24 4.16 9.93
C SER A 379 -16.94 4.27 11.29
N LEU A 380 -16.20 4.13 12.40
CA LEU A 380 -16.73 4.25 13.76
C LEU A 380 -17.06 5.70 14.12
N LEU A 381 -16.23 6.66 13.69
CA LEU A 381 -16.43 8.10 13.94
C LEU A 381 -17.65 8.67 13.20
N LYS A 382 -18.18 7.97 12.19
CA LYS A 382 -19.38 8.37 11.45
C LYS A 382 -20.67 7.67 11.90
N GLN A 383 -20.62 6.89 12.98
CA GLN A 383 -21.80 6.23 13.54
C GLN A 383 -22.69 7.21 14.33
N LEU A 384 -24.01 7.01 14.26
CA LEU A 384 -24.98 7.85 14.98
C LEU A 384 -24.84 7.77 16.51
N ASN A 385 -24.49 6.60 17.04
CA ASN A 385 -24.35 6.34 18.47
C ASN A 385 -22.88 6.15 18.86
N LEU A 386 -22.08 7.21 18.73
CA LEU A 386 -20.63 7.19 19.01
C LEU A 386 -20.27 6.60 20.37
N CYS A 387 -21.08 6.86 21.40
CA CYS A 387 -20.83 6.41 22.77
C CYS A 387 -20.76 4.89 22.94
N GLN A 388 -21.44 4.13 22.07
CA GLN A 388 -21.38 2.66 22.08
C GLN A 388 -20.01 2.14 21.67
N TYR A 389 -19.24 2.93 20.90
CA TYR A 389 -18.01 2.50 20.25
C TYR A 389 -16.75 3.19 20.82
N HIS A 390 -16.87 3.91 21.94
CA HIS A 390 -15.75 4.64 22.55
C HIS A 390 -14.52 3.75 22.82
N LEU A 391 -14.71 2.50 23.26
CA LEU A 391 -13.61 1.58 23.53
C LEU A 391 -12.86 1.20 22.24
N GLN A 392 -13.59 0.94 21.15
CA GLN A 392 -13.03 0.63 19.85
C GLN A 392 -12.34 1.86 19.24
N ILE A 393 -12.95 3.05 19.36
CA ILE A 393 -12.34 4.31 18.92
C ILE A 393 -11.01 4.56 19.66
N LEU A 394 -10.97 4.39 20.99
CA LEU A 394 -9.75 4.52 21.78
C LEU A 394 -8.69 3.51 21.33
N LYS A 395 -9.06 2.23 21.22
CA LYS A 395 -8.15 1.16 20.79
C LYS A 395 -7.52 1.47 19.43
N THR A 396 -8.34 1.80 18.45
CA THR A 396 -7.87 2.05 17.08
C THR A 396 -7.03 3.32 17.01
N THR A 397 -7.41 4.38 17.74
CA THR A 397 -6.60 5.62 17.84
C THR A 397 -5.23 5.36 18.47
N LEU A 398 -5.17 4.60 19.56
CA LEU A 398 -3.92 4.19 20.21
C LEU A 398 -3.00 3.44 19.24
N PHE A 399 -3.56 2.46 18.53
CA PHE A 399 -2.82 1.65 17.58
C PHE A 399 -2.25 2.49 16.42
N ILE A 400 -3.06 3.36 15.82
CA ILE A 400 -2.63 4.25 14.73
C ILE A 400 -1.54 5.21 15.22
N CYS A 401 -1.70 5.81 16.40
CA CYS A 401 -0.67 6.67 16.99
C CYS A 401 0.63 5.89 17.23
N GLN A 402 0.57 4.69 17.79
CA GLN A 402 1.78 3.90 18.01
C GLN A 402 2.49 3.60 16.69
N TRP A 403 1.76 3.12 15.67
CA TRP A 403 2.33 2.83 14.35
C TRP A 403 2.98 4.06 13.72
N TRP A 404 2.29 5.20 13.74
CA TRP A 404 2.78 6.44 13.15
C TRP A 404 4.06 6.93 13.84
N TRP A 405 4.10 6.85 15.17
CA TRP A 405 5.22 7.36 15.97
C TRP A 405 6.42 6.42 16.01
N ASP A 406 6.22 5.14 15.77
CA ASP A 406 7.30 4.16 15.56
C ASP A 406 7.85 4.19 14.12
N SER A 407 7.35 5.10 13.26
CA SER A 407 7.76 5.29 11.86
C SER A 407 8.51 6.61 11.66
N ASP A 408 9.83 6.54 11.46
CA ASP A 408 10.68 7.75 11.35
C ASP A 408 10.46 8.57 10.05
N HIS A 409 9.95 7.96 8.97
CA HIS A 409 9.79 8.63 7.66
C HIS A 409 8.44 8.32 6.97
N HIS A 410 8.47 7.50 5.92
CA HIS A 410 7.30 7.12 5.15
C HIS A 410 6.60 5.94 5.81
N VAL A 411 5.34 6.13 6.21
CA VAL A 411 4.51 5.04 6.69
C VAL A 411 4.24 4.04 5.56
N LYS A 412 4.45 2.77 5.85
CA LYS A 412 4.19 1.66 4.92
C LYS A 412 2.90 0.94 5.33
N ASP A 413 2.17 0.44 4.35
CA ASP A 413 1.03 -0.46 4.56
C ASP A 413 1.04 -1.56 3.49
N LYS A 414 0.55 -2.75 3.84
CA LYS A 414 0.59 -3.92 2.96
C LYS A 414 -0.34 -3.84 1.75
N TRP A 415 -1.32 -2.93 1.74
CA TRP A 415 -2.31 -2.83 0.66
C TRP A 415 -2.00 -1.74 -0.37
N ASN A 416 -1.09 -0.80 -0.07
CA ASN A 416 -0.75 0.29 -0.97
C ASN A 416 0.74 0.64 -0.90
N LEU A 417 1.40 0.74 -2.06
CA LEU A 417 2.82 1.07 -2.16
C LEU A 417 3.10 2.55 -1.86
N SER A 418 2.10 3.44 -1.99
CA SER A 418 2.27 4.86 -1.67
C SER A 418 2.10 5.10 -0.18
N TYR A 419 3.08 5.78 0.41
CA TYR A 419 2.96 6.30 1.79
C TYR A 419 1.93 7.43 1.91
N LEU A 420 1.58 8.10 0.80
CA LEU A 420 0.64 9.21 0.80
C LEU A 420 -0.79 8.73 1.01
N TYR A 421 -1.12 7.49 0.62
CA TYR A 421 -2.44 6.91 0.85
C TYR A 421 -2.81 6.76 2.35
N PRO A 422 -2.04 6.01 3.18
CA PRO A 422 -2.29 5.95 4.62
C PRO A 422 -2.13 7.33 5.30
N THR A 423 -1.25 8.20 4.78
CA THR A 423 -1.09 9.57 5.30
C THR A 423 -2.37 10.39 5.12
N MET A 424 -3.00 10.32 3.94
CA MET A 424 -4.27 10.99 3.66
C MET A 424 -5.38 10.52 4.61
N LEU A 425 -5.54 9.20 4.75
CA LEU A 425 -6.52 8.62 5.67
C LEU A 425 -6.25 9.02 7.13
N LEU A 426 -4.99 9.13 7.55
CA LEU A 426 -4.63 9.59 8.89
C LEU A 426 -5.03 11.04 9.13
N VAL A 427 -4.75 11.93 8.18
CA VAL A 427 -5.15 13.34 8.27
C VAL A 427 -6.67 13.44 8.35
N GLU A 428 -7.41 12.66 7.56
CA GLU A 428 -8.87 12.59 7.63
C GLU A 428 -9.36 12.10 8.99
N ALA A 429 -8.87 10.95 9.45
CA ALA A 429 -9.31 10.33 10.69
C ALA A 429 -9.02 11.20 11.91
N PHE A 430 -7.81 11.74 12.02
CA PHE A 430 -7.44 12.54 13.18
C PHE A 430 -8.02 13.95 13.14
N THR A 431 -8.30 14.52 11.98
CA THR A 431 -9.10 15.76 11.90
C THR A 431 -10.50 15.50 12.47
N GLU A 432 -11.13 14.38 12.13
CA GLU A 432 -12.44 14.02 12.68
C GLU A 432 -12.39 13.76 14.19
N VAL A 433 -11.36 13.06 14.68
CA VAL A 433 -11.13 12.87 16.13
C VAL A 433 -11.04 14.21 16.84
N LEU A 434 -10.23 15.14 16.34
CA LEU A 434 -10.08 16.48 16.92
C LEU A 434 -11.40 17.25 16.90
N HIS A 435 -12.16 17.16 15.81
CA HIS A 435 -13.47 17.79 15.70
C HIS A 435 -14.45 17.27 16.76
N LEU A 436 -14.48 15.96 16.98
CA LEU A 436 -15.34 15.33 17.98
C LEU A 436 -14.86 15.57 19.42
N ILE A 437 -13.55 15.77 19.66
CA ILE A 437 -13.03 16.23 20.95
C ILE A 437 -13.50 17.65 21.24
N ASP A 438 -13.32 18.58 20.29
CA ASP A 438 -13.74 19.98 20.41
C ASP A 438 -15.25 20.08 20.68
N GLY A 439 -16.05 19.21 20.03
CA GLY A 439 -17.50 19.11 20.24
C GLY A 439 -17.93 18.39 21.51
N GLY A 440 -17.00 17.85 22.30
CA GLY A 440 -17.26 17.13 23.56
C GLY A 440 -17.77 15.69 23.39
N ASN A 441 -17.91 15.19 22.17
CA ASN A 441 -18.42 13.84 21.87
C ASN A 441 -17.44 12.73 22.25
N LEU A 442 -16.13 13.03 22.32
CA LEU A 442 -15.08 12.11 22.78
C LEU A 442 -14.49 12.51 24.16
N SER A 443 -15.23 13.29 24.94
CA SER A 443 -14.79 13.71 26.28
C SER A 443 -14.52 12.51 27.18
N GLY A 444 -13.31 12.44 27.74
CA GLY A 444 -12.88 11.36 28.63
C GLY A 444 -12.59 10.02 27.94
N VAL A 445 -12.70 9.93 26.62
CA VAL A 445 -12.34 8.73 25.84
C VAL A 445 -10.83 8.66 25.62
N LEU A 446 -10.24 9.78 25.22
CA LEU A 446 -8.80 9.93 24.96
C LEU A 446 -8.18 10.70 26.12
N ASP A 447 -7.05 10.23 26.65
CA ASP A 447 -6.25 11.01 27.60
C ASP A 447 -5.54 12.18 26.89
N ASP A 448 -5.04 13.15 27.66
CA ASP A 448 -4.43 14.34 27.08
C ASP A 448 -3.19 13.99 26.24
N GLY A 449 -2.39 13.01 26.67
CA GLY A 449 -1.22 12.55 25.92
C GLY A 449 -1.57 12.06 24.52
N LEU A 450 -2.65 11.29 24.40
CA LEU A 450 -3.12 10.75 23.13
C LEU A 450 -3.75 11.84 22.24
N LYS A 451 -4.46 12.82 22.83
CA LYS A 451 -4.94 14.00 22.08
C LYS A 451 -3.79 14.77 21.45
N TYR A 452 -2.73 15.06 22.22
CA TYR A 452 -1.53 15.72 21.70
C TYR A 452 -0.84 14.89 20.62
N LYS A 453 -0.72 13.57 20.81
CA LYS A 453 -0.16 12.68 19.80
C LYS A 453 -0.94 12.71 18.49
N ALA A 454 -2.28 12.66 18.55
CA ALA A 454 -3.12 12.74 17.36
C ALA A 454 -2.94 14.09 16.63
N GLY A 455 -2.97 15.20 17.37
CA GLY A 455 -2.74 16.53 16.79
C GLY A 455 -1.35 16.67 16.15
N LEU A 456 -0.30 16.21 16.83
CA LEU A 456 1.05 16.26 16.28
C LEU A 456 1.25 15.29 15.10
N SER A 457 0.59 14.14 15.09
CA SER A 457 0.60 13.23 13.94
C SER A 457 0.05 13.92 12.69
N VAL A 458 -1.03 14.71 12.81
CA VAL A 458 -1.54 15.49 11.66
C VAL A 458 -0.55 16.56 11.23
N PHE A 459 0.05 17.28 12.19
CA PHE A 459 1.08 18.27 11.88
C PHE A 459 2.27 17.63 11.14
N GLN A 460 2.78 16.50 11.63
CA GLN A 460 3.88 15.75 11.01
C GLN A 460 3.49 15.25 9.61
N ALA A 461 2.27 14.75 9.43
CA ALA A 461 1.77 14.29 8.14
C ALA A 461 1.78 15.42 7.11
N VAL A 462 1.23 16.59 7.47
CA VAL A 462 1.19 17.77 6.60
C VAL A 462 2.60 18.29 6.31
N LEU A 463 3.45 18.37 7.33
CA LEU A 463 4.85 18.78 7.16
C LEU A 463 5.60 17.85 6.22
N ARG A 464 5.45 16.52 6.38
CA ARG A 464 6.06 15.51 5.50
C ARG A 464 5.57 15.66 4.05
N ILE A 465 4.29 15.93 3.82
CA ILE A 465 3.76 16.16 2.46
C ILE A 465 4.41 17.41 1.84
N VAL A 466 4.44 18.52 2.57
CA VAL A 466 5.00 19.80 2.07
C VAL A 466 6.50 19.69 1.80
N LEU A 467 7.25 18.97 2.63
CA LEU A 467 8.70 18.82 2.46
C LEU A 467 9.10 17.84 1.35
N ASN A 468 8.26 16.85 1.04
CA ASN A 468 8.51 15.85 -0.01
C ASN A 468 7.76 16.14 -1.31
N GLN A 469 7.25 17.36 -1.47
CA GLN A 469 6.62 17.80 -2.70
C GLN A 469 7.69 17.99 -3.78
N ASP A 470 7.44 17.46 -4.98
CA ASP A 470 8.33 17.60 -6.13
C ASP A 470 8.36 19.06 -6.61
N ASP A 471 9.42 19.46 -7.33
CA ASP A 471 9.60 20.83 -7.86
C ASP A 471 8.43 21.30 -8.75
N ASP A 472 7.70 20.37 -9.37
CA ASP A 472 6.52 20.64 -10.21
C ASP A 472 5.19 20.68 -9.43
N GLY A 473 5.26 20.54 -8.10
CA GLY A 473 4.13 20.51 -7.19
C GLY A 473 3.48 19.13 -7.01
N SER A 474 3.97 18.08 -7.69
CA SER A 474 3.41 16.73 -7.59
C SER A 474 3.88 15.99 -6.32
N GLY A 475 3.12 14.96 -5.93
CA GLY A 475 3.44 14.10 -4.80
C GLY A 475 3.97 12.76 -5.29
N GLY A 476 5.29 12.60 -5.38
CA GLY A 476 5.94 11.31 -5.64
C GLY A 476 5.80 10.83 -7.08
N GLY A 477 5.70 11.72 -8.07
CA GLY A 477 5.71 11.39 -9.50
C GLY A 477 4.52 10.59 -10.06
N TYR A 478 3.49 10.30 -9.27
CA TYR A 478 2.27 9.59 -9.70
C TYR A 478 1.00 10.42 -9.50
N ARG A 479 0.06 10.27 -10.45
CA ARG A 479 -1.22 11.01 -10.47
C ARG A 479 -2.07 10.78 -9.22
N GLU A 480 -2.23 9.52 -8.86
CA GLU A 480 -3.07 9.12 -7.73
C GLU A 480 -2.46 9.59 -6.39
N GLN A 481 -1.14 9.48 -6.26
CA GLN A 481 -0.40 9.96 -5.09
C GLN A 481 -0.54 11.48 -4.89
N THR A 482 -0.51 12.24 -5.98
CA THR A 482 -0.79 13.68 -5.95
C THR A 482 -2.22 13.97 -5.49
N CYS A 483 -3.20 13.13 -5.87
CA CYS A 483 -4.57 13.27 -5.37
C CYS A 483 -4.65 13.04 -3.84
N TYR A 484 -3.95 12.02 -3.31
CA TYR A 484 -3.87 11.78 -1.87
C TYR A 484 -3.28 12.97 -1.11
N ALA A 485 -2.18 13.54 -1.63
CA ALA A 485 -1.56 14.73 -1.04
C ALA A 485 -2.53 15.92 -1.01
N ILE A 486 -3.21 16.21 -2.12
CA ILE A 486 -4.19 17.31 -2.21
C ILE A 486 -5.34 17.11 -1.23
N LEU A 487 -5.88 15.90 -1.12
CA LEU A 487 -6.98 15.61 -0.20
C LEU A 487 -6.55 15.75 1.26
N ALA A 488 -5.37 15.24 1.61
CA ALA A 488 -4.79 15.40 2.94
C ALA A 488 -4.60 16.88 3.30
N LEU A 489 -3.98 17.65 2.40
CA LEU A 489 -3.74 19.08 2.58
C LEU A 489 -5.04 19.87 2.65
N THR A 490 -6.05 19.52 1.85
CA THR A 490 -7.36 20.18 1.91
C THR A 490 -8.02 19.93 3.26
N GLN A 491 -8.02 18.68 3.73
CA GLN A 491 -8.59 18.32 5.02
C GLN A 491 -7.87 19.04 6.17
N ALA A 492 -6.55 19.19 6.08
CA ALA A 492 -5.74 19.91 7.06
C ALA A 492 -6.09 21.41 7.18
N ARG A 493 -6.73 22.03 6.17
CA ARG A 493 -7.19 23.44 6.24
C ARG A 493 -8.20 23.69 7.34
N HIS A 494 -8.91 22.66 7.79
CA HIS A 494 -9.89 22.77 8.87
C HIS A 494 -9.22 22.92 10.26
N ILE A 495 -7.92 22.65 10.36
CA ILE A 495 -7.19 22.58 11.63
C ILE A 495 -6.63 23.94 12.02
N SER A 496 -7.01 24.45 13.18
CA SER A 496 -6.69 25.79 13.67
C SER A 496 -5.20 26.03 13.85
N PHE A 497 -4.46 25.04 14.36
CA PHE A 497 -3.01 25.16 14.57
C PHE A 497 -2.18 25.05 13.27
N LEU A 498 -2.81 24.76 12.12
CA LEU A 498 -2.19 24.78 10.80
C LEU A 498 -2.55 26.04 9.99
N ALA A 499 -3.34 26.97 10.55
CA ALA A 499 -3.80 28.16 9.82
C ALA A 499 -2.66 28.99 9.21
N HIS A 500 -1.49 29.02 9.86
CA HIS A 500 -0.30 29.72 9.39
C HIS A 500 0.40 29.06 8.19
N MET A 501 0.11 27.78 7.92
CA MET A 501 0.58 27.07 6.71
C MET A 501 -0.32 27.30 5.50
N GLY A 502 -1.38 28.11 5.62
CA GLY A 502 -2.41 28.31 4.60
C GLY A 502 -1.87 28.57 3.19
N ASP A 503 -0.84 29.42 3.07
CA ASP A 503 -0.23 29.77 1.77
C ASP A 503 0.56 28.61 1.15
N LYS A 504 1.19 27.76 1.98
CA LYS A 504 1.92 26.54 1.53
C LYS A 504 0.98 25.37 1.23
N ILE A 505 -0.17 25.35 1.90
CA ILE A 505 -1.26 24.39 1.66
C ILE A 505 -2.03 24.75 0.37
N GLN A 506 -1.90 25.98 -0.15
CA GLN A 506 -2.52 26.43 -1.40
C GLN A 506 -1.70 26.15 -2.67
N SER A 507 -0.39 25.87 -2.58
CA SER A 507 0.53 25.83 -3.73
C SER A 507 0.77 24.43 -4.34
N CYS A 508 -0.25 23.58 -4.42
CA CYS A 508 -0.15 22.36 -5.22
C CYS A 508 -0.64 22.63 -6.64
N ASP A 509 0.26 23.01 -7.54
CA ASP A 509 -0.06 23.14 -8.94
C ASP A 509 -0.36 21.76 -9.54
N LEU A 510 -1.55 21.61 -10.13
CA LEU A 510 -2.01 20.38 -10.78
C LEU A 510 -1.28 20.20 -12.12
N THR A 511 0.01 19.89 -12.11
CA THR A 511 0.75 19.51 -13.31
C THR A 511 0.72 17.99 -13.47
N TRP A 512 0.33 17.53 -14.66
CA TRP A 512 -0.02 16.13 -14.94
C TRP A 512 0.95 15.49 -15.92
N THR A 513 1.73 14.51 -15.49
CA THR A 513 2.40 13.54 -16.39
C THR A 513 2.32 12.12 -15.82
N SER A 514 2.35 11.07 -16.67
CA SER A 514 2.04 9.67 -16.29
C SER A 514 2.74 8.66 -17.17
N LYS A 515 3.30 7.57 -16.58
CA LYS A 515 3.76 6.36 -17.30
C LYS A 515 3.60 5.00 -16.54
N THR A 516 2.63 4.86 -15.63
CA THR A 516 2.03 3.59 -15.08
C THR A 516 2.73 2.79 -13.96
N ALA A 517 1.86 2.18 -13.13
CA ALA A 517 1.73 0.84 -12.49
C ALA A 517 0.19 0.56 -12.35
N TYR A 518 -0.30 -0.64 -12.02
CA TYR A 518 -1.74 -1.01 -12.12
C TYR A 518 -2.69 0.00 -11.47
N GLU A 519 -3.79 0.32 -12.15
CA GLU A 519 -4.74 1.38 -11.78
C GLU A 519 -6.15 0.82 -11.65
N VAL A 520 -6.92 1.27 -10.65
CA VAL A 520 -8.36 1.02 -10.58
C VAL A 520 -9.07 2.25 -11.13
N GLY A 521 -9.41 2.23 -12.43
CA GLY A 521 -9.78 3.44 -13.18
C GLY A 521 -10.93 4.24 -12.57
N PHE A 522 -11.95 3.57 -12.02
CA PHE A 522 -13.04 4.22 -11.30
C PHE A 522 -12.56 4.94 -10.04
N VAL A 523 -11.74 4.26 -9.22
CA VAL A 523 -11.24 4.78 -7.94
C VAL A 523 -10.28 5.94 -8.19
N THR A 524 -9.36 5.80 -9.14
CA THR A 524 -8.43 6.89 -9.49
C THR A 524 -9.15 8.10 -10.09
N GLU A 525 -10.18 7.89 -10.92
CA GLU A 525 -11.02 8.99 -11.42
C GLU A 525 -11.84 9.64 -10.29
N ALA A 526 -12.35 8.86 -9.34
CA ALA A 526 -13.05 9.36 -8.16
C ALA A 526 -12.14 10.24 -7.29
N TYR A 527 -10.93 9.78 -6.99
CA TYR A 527 -9.92 10.57 -6.27
C TYR A 527 -9.56 11.85 -6.96
N LYS A 528 -9.38 11.80 -8.29
CA LYS A 528 -9.11 12.99 -9.09
C LYS A 528 -10.24 14.01 -8.98
N LEU A 529 -11.50 13.57 -9.15
CA LEU A 529 -12.64 14.48 -9.06
C LEU A 529 -12.81 15.05 -7.65
N ALA A 530 -12.56 14.24 -6.62
CA ALA A 530 -12.56 14.67 -5.22
C ALA A 530 -11.47 15.73 -4.98
N ALA A 531 -10.23 15.47 -5.40
CA ALA A 531 -9.10 16.39 -5.25
C ALA A 531 -9.35 17.72 -5.99
N LEU A 532 -9.84 17.68 -7.22
CA LEU A 532 -10.18 18.88 -8.00
C LEU A 532 -11.29 19.70 -7.34
N LYS A 533 -12.34 19.03 -6.85
CA LYS A 533 -13.45 19.70 -6.16
C LYS A 533 -12.96 20.34 -4.86
N SER A 534 -12.23 19.59 -4.05
CA SER A 534 -11.63 20.04 -2.79
C SER A 534 -10.72 21.25 -2.97
N ALA A 535 -9.88 21.27 -4.03
CA ALA A 535 -9.03 22.39 -4.35
C ALA A 535 -9.80 23.65 -4.81
N SER A 536 -10.98 23.47 -5.42
CA SER A 536 -11.80 24.58 -5.93
C SER A 536 -12.67 25.28 -4.88
N LEU A 537 -12.88 24.68 -3.71
CA LEU A 537 -13.75 25.23 -2.66
C LEU A 537 -13.07 26.35 -1.87
N GLU A 538 -13.82 27.43 -1.61
CA GLU A 538 -13.40 28.50 -0.70
C GLU A 538 -12.98 27.93 0.66
N VAL A 539 -11.91 28.48 1.23
CA VAL A 539 -11.33 28.03 2.51
C VAL A 539 -12.29 28.38 3.65
N PRO A 540 -12.92 27.39 4.32
CA PRO A 540 -13.66 27.68 5.54
C PRO A 540 -12.66 28.10 6.63
N ALA A 541 -13.11 28.91 7.59
CA ALA A 541 -12.26 29.24 8.74
C ALA A 541 -11.82 27.95 9.46
N ALA A 542 -10.54 27.88 9.81
CA ALA A 542 -10.00 26.76 10.57
C ALA A 542 -10.63 26.77 11.98
N THR A 543 -11.33 25.69 12.35
CA THR A 543 -12.15 25.60 13.57
C THR A 543 -11.86 24.36 14.42
N VAL A 544 -11.06 23.43 13.91
CA VAL A 544 -10.81 22.12 14.52
C VAL A 544 -9.45 22.09 15.22
N GLY A 545 -9.35 21.44 16.37
CA GLY A 545 -8.12 21.24 17.13
C GLY A 545 -7.81 22.38 18.12
N HIS A 546 -8.77 23.28 18.36
CA HIS A 546 -8.57 24.44 19.24
C HIS A 546 -8.49 24.05 20.72
N SER A 547 -9.06 22.90 21.11
CA SER A 547 -8.99 22.41 22.49
C SER A 547 -7.69 21.65 22.81
N VAL A 548 -6.83 21.38 21.82
CA VAL A 548 -5.71 20.44 21.96
C VAL A 548 -4.36 21.13 21.81
N ILE A 549 -4.11 21.88 20.73
CA ILE A 549 -2.82 22.53 20.48
C ILE A 549 -3.05 24.03 20.26
N SER A 550 -2.36 24.87 21.04
CA SER A 550 -2.31 26.31 20.78
C SER A 550 -1.61 26.57 19.45
N ALA A 551 -2.13 27.46 18.60
CA ALA A 551 -1.50 27.82 17.34
C ALA A 551 -0.02 28.18 17.54
N VAL A 552 0.87 27.52 16.80
CA VAL A 552 2.31 27.82 16.76
C VAL A 552 2.48 29.11 15.96
N SER A 553 3.30 30.06 16.44
CA SER A 553 3.49 31.33 15.73
C SER A 553 4.17 31.10 14.36
N SER A 554 3.80 31.90 13.35
CA SER A 554 4.34 31.76 11.99
C SER A 554 5.87 31.91 11.93
N SER A 555 6.45 32.74 12.79
CA SER A 555 7.91 32.94 12.88
C SER A 555 8.64 31.70 13.38
N ASP A 556 8.06 30.95 14.32
CA ASP A 556 8.68 29.75 14.87
C ASP A 556 8.64 28.62 13.83
N LEU A 557 7.53 28.49 13.10
CA LEU A 557 7.37 27.48 12.07
C LEU A 557 8.31 27.67 10.89
N GLU A 558 8.51 28.91 10.42
CA GLU A 558 9.48 29.21 9.36
C GLU A 558 10.92 28.87 9.79
N GLN A 559 11.27 29.14 11.06
CA GLN A 559 12.56 28.75 11.63
C GLN A 559 12.71 27.23 11.69
N TYR A 560 11.68 26.49 12.12
CA TYR A 560 11.69 25.02 12.13
C TYR A 560 11.80 24.44 10.72
N MET A 561 11.05 24.95 9.75
CA MET A 561 11.12 24.50 8.36
C MET A 561 12.49 24.78 7.74
N GLN A 562 13.09 25.95 8.02
CA GLN A 562 14.46 26.24 7.63
C GLN A 562 15.45 25.30 8.30
N LEU A 563 15.25 24.98 9.59
CA LEU A 563 16.08 24.02 10.30
C LEU A 563 16.00 22.65 9.62
N VAL A 564 14.79 22.15 9.34
CA VAL A 564 14.54 20.84 8.71
C VAL A 564 15.09 20.79 7.28
N HIS A 565 14.90 21.83 6.48
CA HIS A 565 15.50 21.93 5.14
C HIS A 565 17.03 21.99 5.21
N ASN A 566 17.59 22.71 6.18
CA ASN A 566 19.05 22.81 6.36
C ASN A 566 19.67 21.56 7.00
N THR A 567 18.87 20.72 7.67
CA THR A 567 19.24 19.39 8.15
C THR A 567 18.87 18.28 7.16
N SER A 568 18.25 18.61 6.02
CA SER A 568 18.04 17.66 4.93
C SER A 568 19.41 17.31 4.36
N VAL A 569 19.99 16.24 4.87
CA VAL A 569 21.19 15.63 4.31
C VAL A 569 20.78 15.14 2.92
N ASP A 570 21.12 15.90 1.89
CA ASP A 570 21.08 15.44 0.51
C ASP A 570 21.76 14.06 0.44
N SER A 571 20.94 13.12 -0.01
CA SER A 571 21.18 11.77 -0.53
C SER A 571 22.62 11.26 -0.72
N ALA A 572 22.75 9.94 -0.50
CA ALA A 572 23.87 9.06 -0.83
C ALA A 572 25.00 8.94 0.23
N VAL A 573 24.66 8.35 1.37
CA VAL A 573 25.60 7.43 2.03
C VAL A 573 24.95 6.07 2.09
N THR A 574 25.39 5.16 1.23
CA THR A 574 25.20 3.71 1.39
C THR A 574 25.58 3.33 2.81
N TYR A 575 24.59 3.10 3.67
CA TYR A 575 24.82 2.42 4.93
C TYR A 575 25.09 0.96 4.61
N GLY A 576 26.37 0.57 4.67
CA GLY A 576 26.75 -0.83 4.80
C GLY A 576 26.04 -1.43 6.02
N PRO A 577 25.86 -2.76 6.07
CA PRO A 577 24.94 -3.40 7.00
C PRO A 577 25.31 -3.04 8.44
N VAL A 578 24.43 -2.26 9.09
CA VAL A 578 24.50 -1.98 10.51
C VAL A 578 24.13 -3.27 11.24
N ARG A 579 25.16 -3.97 11.72
CA ARG A 579 24.99 -5.09 12.65
C ARG A 579 24.47 -4.55 13.97
N TYR A 580 23.18 -4.69 14.21
CA TYR A 580 22.61 -4.54 15.54
C TYR A 580 23.13 -5.67 16.44
N GLY A 581 23.82 -5.28 17.51
CA GLY A 581 24.29 -6.18 18.55
C GLY A 581 25.00 -5.38 19.63
N ASN A 582 24.27 -5.07 20.71
CA ASN A 582 24.90 -4.61 21.95
C ASN A 582 25.78 -5.73 22.50
N GLY A 583 27.10 -5.52 22.45
CA GLY A 583 28.07 -6.33 23.16
C GLY A 583 28.73 -7.44 22.33
N HIS A 584 29.72 -7.08 21.51
CA HIS A 584 30.81 -8.00 21.21
C HIS A 584 32.17 -7.32 21.29
N GLN A 585 33.08 -8.01 21.97
CA GLN A 585 34.47 -7.62 22.23
C GLN A 585 35.22 -7.39 20.91
N HIS A 586 35.66 -6.16 20.67
CA HIS A 586 36.67 -5.87 19.66
C HIS A 586 37.85 -5.10 20.27
N GLU A 587 39.03 -5.44 19.77
CA GLU A 587 40.37 -5.03 20.20
C GLU A 587 40.53 -3.54 20.56
N PRO A 588 41.48 -3.18 21.46
CA PRO A 588 41.67 -1.81 21.88
C PRO A 588 42.12 -0.94 20.69
N LYS A 589 41.22 -0.09 20.19
CA LYS A 589 41.56 0.99 19.27
C LYS A 589 42.62 1.88 19.92
N ASN A 590 43.66 2.22 19.17
CA ASN A 590 44.73 3.10 19.63
C ASN A 590 44.11 4.44 20.11
N ILE A 591 44.33 4.81 21.38
CA ILE A 591 43.78 6.03 22.00
C ILE A 591 44.08 7.27 21.13
N GLY A 592 45.25 7.32 20.49
CA GLY A 592 45.62 8.42 19.59
C GLY A 592 44.74 8.54 18.35
N GLN A 593 44.20 7.44 17.81
CA GLN A 593 43.26 7.49 16.68
C GLN A 593 41.87 7.99 17.10
N VAL A 594 41.43 7.61 18.31
CA VAL A 594 40.15 8.09 18.87
C VAL A 594 40.25 9.59 19.16
N GLU A 595 41.30 10.02 19.85
CA GLU A 595 41.56 11.43 20.14
C GLU A 595 41.66 12.27 18.86
N HIS A 596 42.37 11.78 17.84
CA HIS A 596 42.46 12.45 16.55
C HIS A 596 41.10 12.59 15.85
N THR A 597 40.29 11.54 15.89
CA THR A 597 38.96 11.53 15.25
C THR A 597 37.99 12.50 15.95
N LEU A 598 37.96 12.47 17.28
CA LEU A 598 37.12 13.38 18.07
C LEU A 598 37.57 14.82 17.93
N THR A 599 38.90 15.08 17.92
CA THR A 599 39.44 16.42 17.69
C THR A 599 39.05 16.96 16.32
N ARG A 600 39.12 16.12 15.27
CA ARG A 600 38.72 16.50 13.91
C ARG A 600 37.22 16.79 13.83
N PHE A 601 36.39 15.99 14.49
CA PHE A 601 34.94 16.16 14.53
C PHE A 601 34.56 17.44 15.27
N THR A 602 35.07 17.65 16.49
CA THR A 602 34.86 18.87 17.28
C THR A 602 35.30 20.12 16.51
N ASN A 603 36.46 20.07 15.86
CA ASN A 603 36.93 21.20 15.06
C ASN A 603 36.06 21.47 13.84
N ARG A 604 35.50 20.44 13.20
CA ARG A 604 34.62 20.60 12.04
C ARG A 604 33.28 21.24 12.43
N VAL A 605 32.74 20.86 13.59
CA VAL A 605 31.46 21.39 14.09
C VAL A 605 31.63 22.81 14.62
N LEU A 606 32.58 23.04 15.53
CA LEU A 606 32.73 24.34 16.20
C LEU A 606 33.32 25.43 15.31
N ASN A 607 34.09 25.06 14.27
CA ASN A 607 34.64 26.02 13.30
C ASN A 607 33.90 25.99 11.96
N HIS A 608 32.68 25.43 11.93
CA HIS A 608 31.86 25.49 10.73
C HIS A 608 31.59 26.96 10.36
N LYS A 609 31.59 27.27 9.06
CA LYS A 609 31.48 28.66 8.60
C LYS A 609 30.22 29.36 9.12
N ASP A 610 29.13 28.62 9.25
CA ASP A 610 27.85 29.17 9.70
C ASP A 610 27.76 29.29 11.23
N VAL A 611 28.48 28.43 11.97
CA VAL A 611 28.66 28.58 13.42
C VAL A 611 29.51 29.81 13.73
N LEU A 612 30.58 30.04 12.97
CA LEU A 612 31.41 31.25 13.16
C LEU A 612 30.69 32.55 12.77
N ARG A 613 29.61 32.46 11.97
CA ARG A 613 28.77 33.58 11.56
C ARG A 613 27.56 33.81 12.48
N SER A 614 27.22 32.86 13.35
CA SER A 614 26.12 33.01 14.31
C SER A 614 26.50 33.93 15.46
N SER A 615 25.52 34.31 16.28
CA SER A 615 25.76 35.21 17.41
C SER A 615 26.72 34.56 18.42
N SER A 616 27.42 35.37 19.23
CA SER A 616 28.30 34.81 20.28
C SER A 616 27.53 33.94 21.28
N CYS A 617 26.26 34.28 21.52
CA CYS A 617 25.36 33.50 22.36
C CYS A 617 25.11 32.10 21.78
N ASP A 618 24.85 32.00 20.47
CA ASP A 618 24.59 30.71 19.80
C ASP A 618 25.86 29.86 19.73
N GLN A 619 27.02 30.50 19.51
CA GLN A 619 28.31 29.82 19.54
C GLN A 619 28.62 29.25 20.92
N ASP A 620 28.31 29.99 21.98
CA ASP A 620 28.53 29.56 23.37
C ASP A 620 27.54 28.46 23.78
N THR A 621 26.26 28.59 23.42
CA THR A 621 25.24 27.55 23.62
C THR A 621 25.60 26.28 22.88
N LEU A 622 25.97 26.36 21.60
CA LEU A 622 26.41 25.18 20.84
C LEU A 622 27.63 24.53 21.47
N ARG A 623 28.61 25.31 21.93
CA ARG A 623 29.79 24.76 22.62
C ARG A 623 29.40 24.04 23.91
N GLN A 624 28.42 24.56 24.64
CA GLN A 624 27.93 23.96 25.88
C GLN A 624 27.12 22.69 25.62
N GLU A 625 26.18 22.70 24.67
CA GLU A 625 25.37 21.54 24.30
C GLU A 625 26.22 20.43 23.67
N PHE A 626 27.12 20.79 22.76
CA PHE A 626 28.03 19.82 22.13
C PHE A 626 28.97 19.18 23.14
N ARG A 627 29.41 19.93 24.16
CA ARG A 627 30.17 19.38 25.29
C ARG A 627 29.31 18.42 26.12
N THR A 628 28.08 18.78 26.44
CA THR A 628 27.13 17.92 27.18
C THR A 628 26.86 16.62 26.43
N PHE A 629 26.66 16.69 25.11
CA PHE A 629 26.49 15.54 24.22
C PHE A 629 27.67 14.57 24.24
N MET A 630 28.90 15.10 24.13
CA MET A 630 30.12 14.29 24.15
C MET A 630 30.37 13.63 25.50
N HIS A 631 30.08 14.35 26.60
CA HIS A 631 30.15 13.77 27.95
C HIS A 631 29.07 12.69 28.16
N ALA A 632 27.85 12.89 27.65
CA ALA A 632 26.79 11.89 27.74
C ALA A 632 27.15 10.58 27.01
N HIS A 633 27.79 10.67 25.84
CA HIS A 633 28.31 9.49 25.13
C HIS A 633 29.40 8.75 25.92
N ALA A 634 30.34 9.48 26.54
CA ALA A 634 31.36 8.88 27.38
C ALA A 634 30.75 8.17 28.60
N THR A 635 29.81 8.82 29.27
CA THR A 635 29.07 8.25 30.41
C THR A 635 28.27 7.01 30.00
N GLN A 636 27.58 7.04 28.85
CA GLN A 636 26.84 5.90 28.32
C GLN A 636 27.76 4.70 28.05
N LEU A 637 28.94 4.94 27.48
CA LEU A 637 29.93 3.89 27.21
C LEU A 637 30.48 3.27 28.51
N GLU A 638 30.70 4.09 29.55
CA GLU A 638 31.09 3.61 30.86
C GLU A 638 29.98 2.78 31.52
N GLU A 639 28.73 3.23 31.46
CA GLU A 639 27.56 2.50 31.97
C GLU A 639 27.36 1.17 31.22
N ASN A 640 27.46 1.18 29.89
CA ASN A 640 27.43 -0.03 29.07
C ASN A 640 28.57 -0.98 29.45
N SER A 641 29.78 -0.48 29.70
CA SER A 641 30.90 -1.31 30.17
C SER A 641 30.64 -1.93 31.54
N ARG A 642 29.95 -1.23 32.44
CA ARG A 642 29.59 -1.76 33.77
C ARG A 642 28.48 -2.79 33.67
N PHE A 643 27.46 -2.51 32.87
CA PHE A 643 26.37 -3.44 32.57
C PHE A 643 26.93 -4.75 31.96
N CYS A 644 27.83 -4.67 30.98
CA CYS A 644 28.46 -5.85 30.39
C CYS A 644 29.33 -6.68 31.35
N LYS A 645 29.77 -6.11 32.48
CA LYS A 645 30.57 -6.80 33.51
C LYS A 645 29.73 -7.47 34.58
N GLN A 646 28.41 -7.22 34.61
CA GLN A 646 27.52 -7.79 35.61
C GLN A 646 27.02 -9.19 35.17
N ALA A 647 26.63 -10.03 36.11
CA ALA A 647 26.34 -11.45 35.85
C ALA A 647 24.96 -11.73 35.20
N SER A 648 24.02 -10.79 35.25
CA SER A 648 22.66 -10.93 34.67
C SER A 648 22.37 -9.75 33.74
N SER A 649 21.69 -10.00 32.62
CA SER A 649 21.30 -8.99 31.64
C SER A 649 19.90 -8.42 31.87
N ASP A 650 19.17 -8.88 32.89
CA ASP A 650 17.75 -8.55 33.05
C ASP A 650 17.52 -7.22 33.77
N VAL A 651 18.44 -6.82 34.64
CA VAL A 651 18.37 -5.56 35.42
C VAL A 651 19.76 -4.96 35.55
N PHE A 652 19.92 -3.66 35.34
CA PHE A 652 21.18 -2.98 35.63
C PHE A 652 21.33 -2.81 37.15
N CYS A 653 22.21 -3.61 37.77
CA CYS A 653 22.28 -3.75 39.22
C CYS A 653 23.02 -2.60 39.92
N SER A 654 23.83 -1.82 39.21
CA SER A 654 24.66 -0.75 39.77
C SER A 654 24.74 0.51 38.90
N PRO A 655 23.60 1.11 38.50
CA PRO A 655 23.61 2.36 37.76
C PRO A 655 24.09 3.51 38.66
N GLU A 656 24.87 4.45 38.10
CA GLU A 656 25.34 5.63 38.85
C GLU A 656 24.22 6.62 39.16
N LYS A 657 23.14 6.58 38.37
CA LYS A 657 22.00 7.48 38.45
C LYS A 657 20.70 6.68 38.41
N SER A 658 19.63 7.26 38.97
CA SER A 658 18.30 6.68 38.79
C SER A 658 17.89 6.71 37.31
N TYR A 659 16.98 5.81 36.89
CA TYR A 659 16.47 5.80 35.52
C TYR A 659 15.87 7.16 35.11
N PHE A 660 15.13 7.82 36.02
CA PHE A 660 14.59 9.16 35.78
C PHE A 660 15.70 10.21 35.52
N GLN A 661 16.78 10.19 36.30
CA GLN A 661 17.91 11.09 36.08
C GLN A 661 18.71 10.73 34.83
N TRP A 662 18.80 9.43 34.50
CA TRP A 662 19.46 8.96 33.30
C TRP A 662 18.72 9.43 32.05
N VAL A 663 17.39 9.29 31.99
CA VAL A 663 16.55 9.80 30.88
C VAL A 663 16.70 11.31 30.71
N ASN A 664 16.73 12.07 31.80
CA ASN A 664 16.87 13.53 31.77
C ASN A 664 18.32 14.04 31.65
N SER A 665 19.32 13.15 31.57
CA SER A 665 20.70 13.55 31.34
C SER A 665 21.38 12.70 30.28
N THR A 666 21.75 11.46 30.59
CA THR A 666 22.60 10.65 29.71
C THR A 666 21.80 10.20 28.49
N GLY A 667 20.60 9.65 28.69
CA GLY A 667 19.70 9.23 27.61
C GLY A 667 19.21 10.41 26.75
N GLY A 668 18.71 11.48 27.37
CA GLY A 668 18.21 12.66 26.65
C GLY A 668 19.30 13.44 25.91
N SER A 669 20.47 13.64 26.51
CA SER A 669 21.57 14.38 25.87
C SER A 669 22.38 13.55 24.88
N HIS A 670 22.24 12.22 24.87
CA HIS A 670 22.89 11.33 23.89
C HIS A 670 22.18 11.35 22.52
N VAL A 671 20.93 11.79 22.44
CA VAL A 671 20.16 11.94 21.19
C VAL A 671 20.09 13.38 20.70
N ALA A 672 20.59 14.35 21.47
CA ALA A 672 20.35 15.77 21.26
C ALA A 672 21.15 16.43 20.10
N CYS A 673 22.11 15.72 19.48
CA CYS A 673 22.79 16.18 18.26
C CYS A 673 22.56 15.25 17.04
N ALA A 674 21.54 14.39 17.09
CA ALA A 674 21.10 13.60 15.93
C ALA A 674 20.17 14.41 15.02
#